data_AF-A0A2N7ATX9-F1
#
_entry.id   AF-A0A2N7ATX9-F1
#
_cell.length_a   1.000
_cell.length_b   1.000
_cell.length_c   1.000
_cell.angle_alpha   90.00
_cell.angle_beta   90.00
_cell.angle_gamma   90.00
#
_symmetry.space_group_name_H-M   'P 1'
#
loop_
_entity.id
_entity.type
_entity.pdbx_description
1 polymer ?
#
loop_
_entity_poly.entity_id
_entity_poly.type
_entity_poly.pdbx_seq_one_letter_code
_entity_poly.pdbx_strand_id
1 'polypeptide(L)'
;MIYHLPKLQVGDRKGQYRETLTCITHDSVSKNEEINQTLQIDFTARNDGSIGYQLLQNENYIYFEGQQYQIKQADKDDEAYDNKRTVSATHIWFDCQHVWQYDKLKGTKKLSASDLMSFVFDQNSLGTKGFTWSVENSTDTATFTDYGEKSGMDCIKDCIEKFNLVVIADNKNLKLIPMDNFQHKTNKAFKYIHDTPTFKVTIDTTDLQNIARVYGKTDAPVTSVIGTAIGTINTMDTSGAPVVTDPDKPTNVVQYLPNGTKWVMDSKMTANSEVWYRVSTDGWVNEKYVTFEKGGDIKPENHIITEVLGQGTIKAADEKQTSDGDNTDILPIGNASGTISTMDSDGAPVYSEPGNTNVIDHLTNGSSWVTTSKQVIDGTTYYRIATNEWVSSKYLTFDKTGNVKPEDHTIKRVTGQGTVKKSEKSSSSDSENDSSNDSSKDNLVYVYDSPFTPQSKTGRTLNPGDQYKISSEVSGGAQDKGWYQVGTNEWVESDSFDFTNSTDVAVSEDDSAPTEVTIYDSPFSDHKEVGRKLPNGSRWKINGEVTEGANGKTWYRVGVNEWVSSDNFDFTADNDVEPSEVKDSDDSDSNDDHSKDYFQPFIIRDEKSIQEWGELPGAPITNEDIEDPVEMRKYALSQMKTEPEVQISLTYTGSDKFKLGDMVYCDIPAENFTTWVTVTAVKYNPLSYQRIYELSLNSTPQTLTDYILSENKSLMDARQNAAMSLSNGAIASPWLSMKVGEV
;
A
#
# COMPACT_ATOMS: atom_id res chain seq x y z
N MET A 1 38.83 -53.88 7.33
CA MET A 1 38.23 -53.07 8.42
C MET A 1 36.78 -53.44 8.53
N ILE A 2 36.32 -53.86 9.72
CA ILE A 2 34.90 -54.09 9.99
C ILE A 2 34.25 -52.69 10.06
N TYR A 3 33.39 -52.37 9.11
CA TYR A 3 32.69 -51.09 9.07
C TYR A 3 31.51 -51.16 10.05
N HIS A 4 31.58 -50.45 11.17
CA HIS A 4 30.44 -50.36 12.09
C HIS A 4 29.49 -49.26 11.59
N LEU A 5 28.25 -49.64 11.29
CA LEU A 5 27.21 -48.67 10.94
C LEU A 5 26.97 -47.73 12.13
N PRO A 6 26.78 -46.42 11.89
CA PRO A 6 26.48 -45.48 12.95
C PRO A 6 25.14 -45.81 13.58
N LYS A 7 25.02 -45.62 14.90
CA LYS A 7 23.80 -45.89 15.65
C LYS A 7 22.98 -44.60 15.78
N LEU A 8 21.68 -44.67 15.55
CA LEU A 8 20.75 -43.61 15.90
C LEU A 8 20.20 -43.87 17.30
N GLN A 9 20.12 -42.82 18.10
CA GLN A 9 19.46 -42.86 19.40
C GLN A 9 18.29 -41.89 19.41
N VAL A 10 17.25 -42.23 20.15
CA VAL A 10 16.11 -41.36 20.43
C VAL A 10 16.11 -41.02 21.91
N GLY A 11 15.78 -39.78 22.26
CA GLY A 11 15.52 -39.40 23.64
C GLY A 11 14.29 -38.53 23.75
N ASP A 12 13.68 -38.54 24.93
CA ASP A 12 12.54 -37.69 25.21
C ASP A 12 12.96 -36.23 25.40
N ARG A 13 12.01 -35.31 25.20
CA ARG A 13 12.25 -33.87 25.38
C ARG A 13 12.77 -33.50 26.77
N LYS A 14 12.41 -34.25 27.81
CA LYS A 14 12.84 -33.99 29.20
C LYS A 14 14.22 -34.56 29.51
N GLY A 15 14.83 -35.34 28.61
CA GLY A 15 16.12 -35.99 28.81
C GLY A 15 16.11 -37.11 29.86
N GLN A 16 14.94 -37.65 30.18
CA GLN A 16 14.76 -38.73 31.15
C GLN A 16 15.02 -40.12 30.53
N TYR A 17 14.72 -40.27 29.24
CA TYR A 17 14.86 -41.53 28.52
C TYR A 17 15.75 -41.32 27.30
N ARG A 18 16.67 -42.25 27.07
CA ARG A 18 17.51 -42.30 25.86
C ARG A 18 17.73 -43.74 25.46
N GLU A 19 17.32 -44.09 24.25
CA GLU A 19 17.36 -45.46 23.74
C GLU A 19 18.00 -45.53 22.35
N THR A 20 18.60 -46.67 22.03
CA THR A 20 19.10 -46.93 20.67
C THR A 20 17.95 -47.41 19.80
N LEU A 21 17.78 -46.81 18.61
CA LEU A 21 16.73 -47.20 17.69
C LEU A 21 17.11 -48.49 16.95
N THR A 22 16.40 -49.59 17.26
CA THR A 22 16.52 -50.89 16.58
C THR A 22 15.46 -51.11 15.51
N CYS A 23 14.39 -50.30 15.55
CA CYS A 23 13.19 -50.42 14.74
C CYS A 23 13.28 -49.75 13.35
N ILE A 24 14.43 -49.17 12.99
CA ILE A 24 14.60 -48.38 11.77
C ILE A 24 14.67 -49.30 10.55
N THR A 25 13.96 -48.93 9.49
CA THR A 25 14.13 -49.53 8.17
C THR A 25 15.39 -48.92 7.53
N HIS A 26 16.50 -49.66 7.52
CA HIS A 26 17.82 -49.15 7.10
C HIS A 26 17.82 -48.46 5.73
N ASP A 27 17.12 -49.01 4.75
CA ASP A 27 17.09 -48.45 3.38
C ASP A 27 16.33 -47.13 3.29
N SER A 28 15.48 -46.82 4.27
CA SER A 28 14.68 -45.58 4.32
C SER A 28 15.40 -44.38 4.93
N VAL A 29 16.57 -44.59 5.56
CA VAL A 29 17.27 -43.49 6.22
C VAL A 29 17.88 -42.57 5.18
N SER A 30 17.60 -41.27 5.33
CA SER A 30 18.15 -40.22 4.50
C SER A 30 18.65 -39.12 5.41
N LYS A 31 19.92 -38.74 5.27
CA LYS A 31 20.46 -37.52 5.84
C LYS A 31 20.56 -36.50 4.71
N ASN A 32 19.90 -35.36 4.87
CA ASN A 32 19.88 -34.28 3.90
C ASN A 32 20.55 -33.04 4.51
N GLU A 33 21.58 -32.53 3.86
CA GLU A 33 22.34 -31.36 4.28
C GLU A 33 22.44 -30.38 3.11
N GLU A 34 22.08 -29.13 3.32
CA GLU A 34 22.17 -28.04 2.35
C GLU A 34 22.63 -26.77 3.07
N ILE A 35 23.64 -26.11 2.51
CA ILE A 35 24.24 -24.91 3.11
C ILE A 35 23.14 -23.90 3.43
N ASN A 36 23.11 -23.44 4.69
CA ASN A 36 22.22 -22.40 5.21
C ASN A 36 20.70 -22.67 5.10
N GLN A 37 20.28 -23.85 4.63
CA GLN A 37 18.86 -24.14 4.36
C GLN A 37 18.38 -25.41 5.06
N THR A 38 19.06 -26.54 4.87
CA THR A 38 18.55 -27.85 5.29
C THR A 38 19.60 -28.61 6.10
N LEU A 39 19.21 -29.16 7.26
CA LEU A 39 19.99 -30.17 7.97
C LEU A 39 19.02 -31.10 8.69
N GLN A 40 18.73 -32.24 8.07
CA GLN A 40 17.60 -33.10 8.44
C GLN A 40 17.96 -34.59 8.34
N ILE A 41 17.33 -35.39 9.19
CA ILE A 41 17.35 -36.85 9.11
C ILE A 41 15.92 -37.34 8.98
N ASP A 42 15.67 -38.09 7.92
CA ASP A 42 14.40 -38.75 7.64
C ASP A 42 14.58 -40.26 7.70
N PHE A 43 13.58 -40.96 8.24
CA PHE A 43 13.55 -42.42 8.22
C PHE A 43 12.16 -42.96 8.47
N THR A 44 11.97 -44.23 8.12
CA THR A 44 10.83 -45.03 8.53
C THR A 44 11.21 -45.99 9.65
N ALA A 45 10.38 -46.09 10.68
CA ALA A 45 10.48 -47.10 11.73
C ALA A 45 9.25 -48.02 11.75
N ARG A 46 9.45 -49.31 12.05
CA ARG A 46 8.37 -50.29 12.25
C ARG A 46 8.18 -50.57 13.74
N ASN A 47 6.94 -50.65 14.19
CA ASN A 47 6.67 -50.91 15.60
C ASN A 47 7.16 -52.29 16.01
N ASP A 48 8.21 -52.34 16.83
CA ASP A 48 8.77 -53.55 17.43
C ASP A 48 8.41 -53.69 18.92
N GLY A 49 7.52 -52.82 19.43
CA GLY A 49 7.14 -52.74 20.84
C GLY A 49 8.21 -52.12 21.75
N SER A 50 9.32 -51.62 21.20
CA SER A 50 10.41 -51.04 21.99
C SER A 50 10.05 -49.65 22.53
N ILE A 51 10.71 -49.27 23.64
CA ILE A 51 10.68 -47.89 24.15
C ILE A 51 11.19 -46.92 23.09
N GLY A 52 12.22 -47.32 22.32
CA GLY A 52 12.75 -46.53 21.21
C GLY A 52 11.68 -46.15 20.19
N TYR A 53 10.84 -47.10 19.76
CA TYR A 53 9.73 -46.81 18.86
C TYR A 53 8.71 -45.86 19.49
N GLN A 54 8.36 -46.07 20.76
CA GLN A 54 7.38 -45.22 21.46
C GLN A 54 7.87 -43.78 21.67
N LEU A 55 9.19 -43.57 21.75
CA LEU A 55 9.81 -42.24 21.86
C LEU A 55 9.84 -41.46 20.53
N LEU A 56 9.50 -42.07 19.39
CA LEU A 56 9.41 -41.37 18.10
C LEU A 56 8.17 -40.47 18.02
N GLN A 57 8.19 -39.37 18.75
CA GLN A 57 7.10 -38.40 18.84
C GLN A 57 7.61 -37.00 18.49
N ASN A 58 6.72 -36.12 18.03
CA ASN A 58 7.04 -34.72 17.80
C ASN A 58 7.68 -34.11 19.06
N GLU A 59 8.64 -33.23 18.84
CA GLU A 59 9.45 -32.52 19.84
C GLU A 59 10.48 -33.36 20.62
N ASN A 60 10.48 -34.68 20.49
CA ASN A 60 11.56 -35.53 21.01
C ASN A 60 12.81 -35.43 20.14
N TYR A 61 13.92 -35.98 20.61
CA TYR A 61 15.24 -35.79 19.99
C TYR A 61 15.78 -37.08 19.37
N ILE A 62 16.38 -36.94 18.19
CA ILE A 62 17.26 -37.92 17.57
C ILE A 62 18.71 -37.48 17.79
N TYR A 63 19.56 -38.39 18.21
CA TYR A 63 21.00 -38.17 18.35
C TYR A 63 21.73 -39.01 17.32
N PHE A 64 22.53 -38.36 16.49
CA PHE A 64 23.27 -38.99 15.40
C PHE A 64 24.62 -38.31 15.23
N GLU A 65 25.71 -39.10 15.22
CA GLU A 65 27.10 -38.60 15.05
C GLU A 65 27.49 -37.44 15.99
N GLY A 66 26.94 -37.40 17.20
CA GLY A 66 27.20 -36.35 18.19
C GLY A 66 26.36 -35.08 18.02
N GLN A 67 25.51 -35.03 16.98
CA GLN A 67 24.57 -33.96 16.72
C GLN A 67 23.15 -34.32 17.19
N GLN A 68 22.41 -33.30 17.61
CA GLN A 68 21.03 -33.41 18.08
C GLN A 68 20.06 -32.85 17.03
N TYR A 69 19.05 -33.65 16.73
CA TYR A 69 17.96 -33.31 15.81
C TYR A 69 16.65 -33.39 16.58
N GLN A 70 15.75 -32.45 16.36
CA GLN A 70 14.42 -32.45 16.94
C GLN A 70 13.42 -33.02 15.92
N ILE A 71 12.61 -33.98 16.36
CA ILE A 71 11.54 -34.57 15.57
C ILE A 71 10.45 -33.52 15.37
N LYS A 72 10.24 -33.09 14.12
CA LYS A 72 9.16 -32.16 13.77
C LYS A 72 7.93 -32.90 13.23
N GLN A 73 8.14 -34.06 12.61
CA GLN A 73 7.07 -34.93 12.12
C GLN A 73 7.34 -36.39 12.52
N ALA A 74 6.29 -37.08 12.97
CA ALA A 74 6.31 -38.49 13.34
C ALA A 74 4.96 -39.12 12.96
N ASP A 75 4.71 -39.20 11.66
CA ASP A 75 3.42 -39.57 11.09
C ASP A 75 3.23 -41.08 11.09
N LYS A 76 2.01 -41.52 11.43
CA LYS A 76 1.64 -42.94 11.42
C LYS A 76 1.05 -43.30 10.06
N ASP A 77 1.50 -44.40 9.48
CA ASP A 77 0.96 -44.93 8.22
C ASP A 77 -0.30 -45.77 8.55
N ASP A 78 -1.50 -45.21 8.32
CA ASP A 78 -2.87 -45.76 8.42
C ASP A 78 -3.67 -45.79 9.77
N GLU A 79 -4.99 -45.53 9.63
CA GLU A 79 -6.01 -45.16 10.65
C GLU A 79 -6.55 -46.27 11.59
N ALA A 80 -5.78 -47.30 11.94
CA ALA A 80 -6.26 -48.27 12.94
C ALA A 80 -5.20 -48.80 13.91
N TYR A 81 -3.93 -48.91 13.49
CA TYR A 81 -2.86 -49.47 14.32
C TYR A 81 -1.52 -48.79 14.05
N ASP A 82 -0.81 -48.44 15.12
CA ASP A 82 0.51 -47.79 15.10
C ASP A 82 1.62 -48.78 14.72
N ASN A 83 1.63 -49.27 13.48
CA ASN A 83 2.56 -50.30 13.01
C ASN A 83 3.82 -49.72 12.35
N LYS A 84 3.75 -48.49 11.85
CA LYS A 84 4.82 -47.83 11.09
C LYS A 84 4.75 -46.33 11.33
N ARG A 85 5.92 -45.71 11.52
CA ARG A 85 6.07 -44.26 11.61
C ARG A 85 7.07 -43.74 10.59
N THR A 86 6.71 -42.66 9.92
CA THR A 86 7.60 -41.84 9.09
C THR A 86 8.04 -40.66 9.93
N VAL A 87 9.35 -40.54 10.14
CA VAL A 87 9.93 -39.55 11.04
C VAL A 87 10.79 -38.59 10.25
N SER A 88 10.56 -37.30 10.47
CA SER A 88 11.41 -36.21 9.98
C SER A 88 11.92 -35.38 11.16
N ALA A 89 13.23 -35.32 11.30
CA ALA A 89 13.90 -34.62 12.39
C ALA A 89 14.88 -33.57 11.85
N THR A 90 14.65 -32.30 12.19
CA THR A 90 15.50 -31.17 11.79
C THR A 90 16.57 -30.92 12.85
N HIS A 91 17.73 -30.43 12.46
CA HIS A 91 18.81 -30.16 13.41
C HIS A 91 18.39 -29.11 14.46
N ILE A 92 18.85 -29.26 15.69
CA ILE A 92 18.50 -28.36 16.80
C ILE A 92 18.92 -26.90 16.58
N TRP A 93 19.76 -26.63 15.58
CA TRP A 93 20.23 -25.28 15.30
C TRP A 93 19.09 -24.38 14.78
N PHE A 94 18.13 -24.96 14.04
CA PHE A 94 16.95 -24.24 13.52
C PHE A 94 16.02 -23.72 14.63
N ASP A 95 16.11 -24.26 15.85
CA ASP A 95 15.37 -23.75 17.00
C ASP A 95 15.81 -22.33 17.41
N CYS A 96 16.86 -21.77 16.79
CA CYS A 96 17.22 -20.35 16.94
C CYS A 96 16.08 -19.41 16.49
N GLN A 97 15.12 -19.88 15.69
CA GLN A 97 13.87 -19.16 15.40
C GLN A 97 13.05 -18.79 16.64
N HIS A 98 13.30 -19.47 17.77
CA HIS A 98 12.64 -19.21 19.05
C HIS A 98 13.46 -18.30 19.98
N VAL A 99 14.62 -17.82 19.53
CA VAL A 99 15.31 -16.66 20.12
C VAL A 99 14.70 -15.41 19.49
N TRP A 100 14.23 -14.46 20.29
CA TRP A 100 13.50 -13.29 19.82
C TRP A 100 14.02 -12.01 20.43
N GLN A 101 14.26 -11.02 19.57
CA GLN A 101 14.56 -9.65 19.97
C GLN A 101 13.37 -8.76 19.60
N TYR A 102 12.69 -8.21 20.62
CA TYR A 102 11.53 -7.34 20.44
C TYR A 102 11.90 -5.86 20.38
N ASP A 103 13.09 -5.49 20.86
CA ASP A 103 13.56 -4.12 20.80
C ASP A 103 14.15 -3.80 19.42
N LYS A 104 14.22 -2.51 19.10
CA LYS A 104 14.83 -1.97 17.88
C LYS A 104 16.03 -1.07 18.20
N LEU A 105 17.07 -1.21 17.40
CA LEU A 105 18.14 -0.23 17.29
C LEU A 105 17.63 0.96 16.49
N LYS A 106 17.21 2.02 17.18
CA LYS A 106 16.68 3.23 16.52
C LYS A 106 17.72 3.92 15.64
N GLY A 107 17.25 4.38 14.48
CA GLY A 107 18.01 5.15 13.50
C GLY A 107 18.97 4.30 12.66
N THR A 108 19.59 4.95 11.68
CA THR A 108 20.53 4.35 10.75
C THR A 108 21.87 4.05 11.44
N LYS A 109 22.30 2.79 11.43
CA LYS A 109 23.55 2.32 12.04
C LYS A 109 24.32 1.41 11.11
N LYS A 110 25.64 1.54 11.14
CA LYS A 110 26.57 0.64 10.49
C LYS A 110 26.92 -0.51 11.44
N LEU A 111 26.46 -1.72 11.13
CA LEU A 111 26.54 -2.89 11.99
C LEU A 111 27.28 -4.02 11.27
N SER A 112 28.12 -4.76 12.01
CA SER A 112 28.73 -6.00 11.56
C SER A 112 27.83 -7.21 11.87
N ALA A 113 28.13 -8.36 11.27
CA ALA A 113 27.47 -9.63 11.65
C ALA A 113 27.59 -9.91 13.16
N SER A 114 28.72 -9.55 13.79
CA SER A 114 28.89 -9.72 15.24
C SER A 114 27.96 -8.81 16.04
N ASP A 115 27.72 -7.58 15.56
CA ASP A 115 26.80 -6.64 16.22
C ASP A 115 25.35 -7.13 16.11
N LEU A 116 24.94 -7.64 14.93
CA LEU A 116 23.61 -8.23 14.75
C LEU A 116 23.42 -9.44 15.66
N MET A 117 24.37 -10.38 15.65
CA MET A 117 24.31 -11.59 16.47
C MET A 117 24.29 -11.23 17.96
N SER A 118 25.11 -10.28 18.42
CA SER A 118 25.08 -9.86 19.82
C SER A 118 23.77 -9.19 20.20
N PHE A 119 23.26 -8.30 19.35
CA PHE A 119 21.99 -7.62 19.60
C PHE A 119 20.82 -8.61 19.71
N VAL A 120 20.75 -9.62 18.83
CA VAL A 120 19.62 -10.56 18.81
C VAL A 120 19.80 -11.71 19.80
N PHE A 121 20.98 -12.30 19.92
CA PHE A 121 21.20 -13.47 20.77
C PHE A 121 21.56 -13.13 22.22
N ASP A 122 22.25 -12.01 22.48
CA ASP A 122 22.73 -11.68 23.83
C ASP A 122 21.93 -10.57 24.51
N GLN A 123 21.45 -9.58 23.75
CA GLN A 123 20.76 -8.39 24.28
C GLN A 123 19.23 -8.50 24.25
N ASN A 124 18.67 -9.71 24.19
CA ASN A 124 17.23 -9.94 24.22
C ASN A 124 16.70 -10.21 25.64
N SER A 125 15.40 -10.02 25.82
CA SER A 125 14.70 -10.19 27.11
C SER A 125 14.37 -11.65 27.46
N LEU A 126 14.39 -12.58 26.49
CA LEU A 126 14.00 -13.98 26.67
C LEU A 126 15.17 -14.94 26.95
N GLY A 127 16.40 -14.43 26.92
CA GLY A 127 17.64 -15.18 27.04
C GLY A 127 18.00 -16.00 25.79
N THR A 128 19.23 -16.49 25.75
CA THR A 128 19.82 -17.14 24.56
C THR A 128 19.22 -18.51 24.20
N LYS A 129 18.29 -19.05 25.00
CA LYS A 129 17.76 -20.44 24.86
C LYS A 129 18.85 -21.53 24.80
N GLY A 130 20.04 -21.25 25.36
CA GLY A 130 21.20 -22.14 25.36
C GLY A 130 22.01 -22.10 24.06
N PHE A 131 21.75 -21.13 23.18
CA PHE A 131 22.59 -20.88 22.02
C PHE A 131 23.86 -20.12 22.42
N THR A 132 24.94 -20.45 21.72
CA THR A 132 26.22 -19.75 21.75
C THR A 132 26.64 -19.51 20.31
N TRP A 133 27.36 -18.44 20.05
CA TRP A 133 27.70 -18.06 18.69
C TRP A 133 29.11 -17.46 18.59
N SER A 134 29.70 -17.54 17.40
CA SER A 134 30.94 -16.86 17.06
C SER A 134 30.96 -16.50 15.58
N VAL A 135 31.37 -15.29 15.24
CA VAL A 135 31.67 -14.87 13.87
C VAL A 135 33.19 -14.90 13.69
N GLU A 136 33.70 -15.68 12.73
CA GLU A 136 35.14 -15.76 12.45
C GLU A 136 35.47 -15.12 11.11
N ASN A 137 36.59 -14.40 11.06
CA ASN A 137 37.18 -13.87 9.82
C ASN A 137 36.24 -12.98 8.98
N SER A 138 35.25 -12.35 9.60
CA SER A 138 34.42 -11.32 8.99
C SER A 138 34.44 -10.06 9.85
N THR A 139 34.82 -8.94 9.24
CA THR A 139 34.77 -7.59 9.83
C THR A 139 33.93 -6.64 8.99
N ASP A 140 33.21 -7.19 8.01
CA ASP A 140 32.40 -6.42 7.09
C ASP A 140 31.22 -5.82 7.85
N THR A 141 30.80 -4.64 7.39
CA THR A 141 29.73 -3.87 8.02
C THR A 141 28.76 -3.39 6.95
N ALA A 142 27.47 -3.43 7.29
CA ALA A 142 26.38 -2.99 6.45
C ALA A 142 25.52 -1.98 7.21
N THR A 143 24.83 -1.11 6.48
CA THR A 143 23.94 -0.10 7.05
C THR A 143 22.55 -0.69 7.26
N PHE A 144 21.99 -0.49 8.45
CA PHE A 144 20.65 -0.91 8.82
C PHE A 144 19.92 0.23 9.53
N THR A 145 18.62 0.35 9.28
CA THR A 145 17.75 1.34 9.92
C THR A 145 16.69 0.63 10.73
N ASP A 146 16.49 1.10 11.97
CA ASP A 146 15.50 0.56 12.91
C ASP A 146 15.57 -0.96 13.10
N TYR A 147 16.80 -1.51 13.09
CA TYR A 147 17.05 -2.95 13.12
C TYR A 147 16.57 -3.60 14.43
N GLY A 148 15.63 -4.54 14.35
CA GLY A 148 15.08 -5.26 15.50
C GLY A 148 13.74 -5.90 15.20
N GLU A 149 13.00 -6.31 16.23
CA GLU A 149 11.72 -7.05 16.09
C GLU A 149 11.86 -8.34 15.24
N LYS A 150 12.98 -9.04 15.40
CA LYS A 150 13.37 -10.19 14.58
C LYS A 150 13.68 -11.43 15.42
N SER A 151 13.51 -12.60 14.79
CA SER A 151 13.95 -13.86 15.36
C SER A 151 15.45 -14.08 15.16
N GLY A 152 16.04 -14.99 15.92
CA GLY A 152 17.43 -15.43 15.72
C GLY A 152 17.64 -16.06 14.34
N MET A 153 16.61 -16.65 13.74
CA MET A 153 16.65 -17.16 12.37
C MET A 153 16.75 -16.00 11.36
N ASP A 154 15.95 -14.95 11.51
CA ASP A 154 15.98 -13.80 10.61
C ASP A 154 17.30 -13.03 10.73
N CYS A 155 17.83 -12.92 11.94
CA CYS A 155 19.16 -12.37 12.18
C CYS A 155 20.26 -13.15 11.44
N ILE A 156 20.20 -14.48 11.47
CA ILE A 156 21.16 -15.33 10.76
C ILE A 156 20.99 -15.18 9.24
N LYS A 157 19.76 -15.10 8.72
CA LYS A 157 19.49 -14.82 7.30
C LYS A 157 20.07 -13.48 6.88
N ASP A 158 19.85 -12.42 7.66
CA ASP A 158 20.46 -11.10 7.41
C ASP A 158 21.99 -11.22 7.38
N CYS A 159 22.58 -12.04 8.27
CA CYS A 159 24.03 -12.26 8.30
C CYS A 159 24.54 -12.99 7.04
N ILE A 160 23.79 -13.98 6.55
CA ILE A 160 24.11 -14.73 5.34
C ILE A 160 24.01 -13.81 4.12
N GLU A 161 22.89 -13.09 3.98
CA GLU A 161 22.59 -12.26 2.81
C GLU A 161 23.47 -11.02 2.71
N LYS A 162 23.73 -10.33 3.83
CA LYS A 162 24.47 -9.06 3.83
C LYS A 162 25.98 -9.22 3.94
N PHE A 163 26.48 -10.33 4.47
CA PHE A 163 27.91 -10.56 4.69
C PHE A 163 28.46 -11.85 4.04
N ASN A 164 27.65 -12.54 3.23
CA ASN A 164 28.04 -13.78 2.52
C ASN A 164 28.61 -14.86 3.46
N LEU A 165 27.92 -15.08 4.58
CA LEU A 165 28.35 -16.01 5.63
C LEU A 165 27.67 -17.39 5.49
N VAL A 166 28.36 -18.40 6.01
CA VAL A 166 27.89 -19.78 6.13
C VAL A 166 27.80 -20.15 7.60
N VAL A 167 26.69 -20.79 7.98
CA VAL A 167 26.46 -21.30 9.34
C VAL A 167 27.00 -22.72 9.47
N ILE A 168 27.96 -22.89 10.36
CA ILE A 168 28.43 -24.20 10.84
C ILE A 168 27.86 -24.41 12.23
N ALA A 169 26.92 -25.33 12.35
CA ALA A 169 26.29 -25.67 13.62
C ALA A 169 26.94 -26.91 14.25
N ASP A 170 27.33 -26.79 15.53
CA ASP A 170 27.54 -27.92 16.42
C ASP A 170 26.49 -27.83 17.54
N ASN A 171 25.41 -28.60 17.39
CA ASN A 171 24.22 -28.50 18.22
C ASN A 171 23.71 -27.04 18.29
N LYS A 172 23.81 -26.39 19.45
CA LYS A 172 23.43 -24.99 19.68
C LYS A 172 24.62 -24.01 19.67
N ASN A 173 25.80 -24.48 19.29
CA ASN A 173 26.97 -23.64 19.06
C ASN A 173 27.04 -23.30 17.57
N LEU A 174 26.80 -22.03 17.24
CA LEU A 174 26.72 -21.54 15.87
C LEU A 174 27.99 -20.79 15.51
N LYS A 175 28.71 -21.27 14.51
CA LYS A 175 29.86 -20.57 13.96
C LYS A 175 29.50 -20.02 12.59
N LEU A 176 29.63 -18.70 12.41
CA LEU A 176 29.42 -18.04 11.13
C LEU A 176 30.78 -17.70 10.52
N ILE A 177 31.04 -18.16 9.30
CA ILE A 177 32.28 -17.87 8.58
C ILE A 177 32.00 -17.45 7.13
N PRO A 178 32.82 -16.60 6.51
CA PRO A 178 32.70 -16.26 5.09
C PRO A 178 32.72 -17.49 4.18
N MET A 179 31.92 -17.50 3.11
CA MET A 179 31.84 -18.60 2.15
C MET A 179 33.22 -19.00 1.59
N ASP A 180 34.07 -18.03 1.26
CA ASP A 180 35.42 -18.29 0.74
C ASP A 180 36.32 -19.05 1.72
N ASN A 181 36.12 -18.84 3.03
CA ASN A 181 36.86 -19.52 4.08
C ASN A 181 36.26 -20.89 4.43
N PHE A 182 34.96 -21.07 4.15
CA PHE A 182 34.30 -22.37 4.26
C PHE A 182 34.72 -23.33 3.14
N GLN A 183 34.94 -22.78 1.95
CA GLN A 183 35.39 -23.52 0.78
C GLN A 183 36.83 -24.00 0.94
N HIS A 184 37.06 -25.29 0.66
CA HIS A 184 38.40 -25.84 0.67
C HIS A 184 38.62 -26.82 -0.49
N LYS A 185 39.73 -26.63 -1.20
CA LYS A 185 40.12 -27.50 -2.31
C LYS A 185 40.40 -28.91 -1.82
N THR A 186 39.73 -29.88 -2.43
CA THR A 186 39.96 -31.31 -2.17
C THR A 186 40.68 -31.95 -3.34
N ASN A 187 41.26 -33.13 -3.15
CA ASN A 187 41.84 -33.92 -4.25
C ASN A 187 40.80 -34.80 -4.97
N LYS A 188 39.51 -34.53 -4.79
CA LYS A 188 38.40 -35.32 -5.33
C LYS A 188 38.04 -34.80 -6.71
N ALA A 189 37.58 -35.70 -7.59
CA ALA A 189 37.11 -35.33 -8.91
C ALA A 189 35.85 -36.13 -9.29
N PHE A 190 34.91 -35.48 -9.97
CA PHE A 190 33.80 -36.14 -10.65
C PHE A 190 34.21 -36.38 -12.10
N LYS A 191 34.24 -37.64 -12.51
CA LYS A 191 34.47 -38.03 -13.90
C LYS A 191 33.19 -38.62 -14.48
N TYR A 192 32.62 -37.90 -15.44
CA TYR A 192 31.41 -38.33 -16.15
C TYR A 192 31.63 -39.73 -16.78
N ILE A 193 30.61 -40.60 -16.75
CA ILE A 193 30.60 -42.01 -17.21
C ILE A 193 31.32 -43.01 -16.27
N HIS A 194 32.21 -42.57 -15.36
CA HIS A 194 32.91 -43.45 -14.42
C HIS A 194 32.25 -43.51 -13.03
N ASP A 195 32.11 -42.36 -12.37
CA ASP A 195 31.75 -42.30 -10.94
C ASP A 195 30.35 -41.70 -10.68
N THR A 196 29.74 -41.11 -11.71
CA THR A 196 28.46 -40.39 -11.63
C THR A 196 27.48 -40.86 -12.72
N PRO A 197 26.49 -41.71 -12.41
CA PRO A 197 25.52 -42.20 -13.40
C PRO A 197 24.55 -41.13 -13.93
N THR A 198 24.41 -40.00 -13.24
CA THR A 198 23.53 -38.89 -13.64
C THR A 198 24.26 -37.56 -13.45
N PHE A 199 24.12 -36.66 -14.43
CA PHE A 199 24.58 -35.29 -14.37
C PHE A 199 23.52 -34.40 -15.02
N LYS A 200 23.01 -33.42 -14.28
CA LYS A 200 22.02 -32.45 -14.77
C LYS A 200 22.45 -31.05 -14.37
N VAL A 201 22.62 -30.20 -15.38
CA VAL A 201 22.77 -28.75 -15.21
C VAL A 201 21.42 -28.11 -15.44
N THR A 202 21.00 -27.26 -14.52
CA THR A 202 19.83 -26.40 -14.70
C THR A 202 20.30 -24.97 -14.56
N ILE A 203 20.06 -24.16 -15.60
CA ILE A 203 20.34 -22.72 -15.58
C ILE A 203 18.98 -22.03 -15.43
N ASP A 204 18.80 -21.26 -14.36
CA ASP A 204 17.62 -20.44 -14.16
C ASP A 204 17.95 -18.97 -14.38
N THR A 205 17.31 -18.37 -15.38
CA THR A 205 17.43 -16.96 -15.75
C THR A 205 16.19 -16.14 -15.38
N THR A 206 15.22 -16.73 -14.67
CA THR A 206 13.90 -16.12 -14.44
C THR A 206 14.00 -14.80 -13.68
N ASP A 207 14.88 -14.74 -12.69
CA ASP A 207 15.09 -13.56 -11.84
C ASP A 207 16.27 -12.68 -12.29
N LEU A 208 16.89 -12.96 -13.45
CA LEU A 208 18.08 -12.27 -13.93
C LEU A 208 17.76 -10.79 -14.25
N GLN A 209 18.42 -9.87 -13.55
CA GLN A 209 18.26 -8.42 -13.71
C GLN A 209 19.62 -7.74 -13.70
N ASN A 210 19.92 -6.94 -14.73
CA ASN A 210 21.22 -6.31 -14.90
C ASN A 210 21.17 -4.79 -15.17
N ILE A 211 19.96 -4.23 -15.19
CA ILE A 211 19.72 -2.79 -15.22
C ILE A 211 18.68 -2.46 -14.17
N ALA A 212 18.96 -1.50 -13.29
CA ALA A 212 17.97 -0.99 -12.34
C ALA A 212 18.15 0.51 -12.14
N ARG A 213 17.03 1.23 -11.96
CA ARG A 213 17.04 2.63 -11.54
C ARG A 213 17.17 2.69 -10.02
N VAL A 214 18.05 3.55 -9.51
CA VAL A 214 18.27 3.69 -8.07
C VAL A 214 17.81 5.02 -7.51
N TYR A 215 17.22 4.97 -6.31
CA TYR A 215 16.80 6.12 -5.52
C TYR A 215 17.50 6.10 -4.16
N GLY A 216 18.19 7.19 -3.82
CA GLY A 216 18.88 7.36 -2.54
C GLY A 216 18.03 7.99 -1.46
N LYS A 217 18.69 8.41 -0.38
CA LYS A 217 18.10 9.26 0.64
C LYS A 217 17.63 10.57 0.03
N THR A 218 16.38 10.90 0.32
CA THR A 218 15.78 12.18 -0.01
C THR A 218 15.70 12.99 1.28
N ASP A 219 16.64 13.92 1.49
CA ASP A 219 16.41 15.01 2.44
C ASP A 219 15.71 16.15 1.68
N ALA A 220 14.44 15.94 1.38
CA ALA A 220 13.57 17.08 1.23
C ALA A 220 13.19 17.51 2.65
N PRO A 221 13.40 18.77 3.07
CA PRO A 221 12.57 19.31 4.13
C PRO A 221 11.13 19.07 3.72
N VAL A 222 10.43 18.18 4.44
CA VAL A 222 9.04 17.88 4.11
C VAL A 222 8.24 19.10 4.50
N THR A 223 8.04 19.99 3.53
CA THR A 223 7.11 21.10 3.65
C THR A 223 5.71 20.52 3.59
N SER A 224 5.10 20.26 4.74
CA SER A 224 3.68 19.98 4.80
C SER A 224 2.93 21.31 4.79
N VAL A 225 1.98 21.47 3.89
CA VAL A 225 1.02 22.58 3.99
C VAL A 225 0.24 22.38 5.28
N ILE A 226 0.23 23.39 6.14
CA ILE A 226 -0.70 23.45 7.27
C ILE A 226 -1.83 24.34 6.80
N GLY A 227 -3.09 23.98 7.07
CA GLY A 227 -4.19 24.94 6.88
C GLY A 227 -3.87 26.28 7.59
N THR A 228 -4.54 27.37 7.23
CA THR A 228 -4.26 28.74 7.74
C THR A 228 -4.13 28.78 9.27
N ALA A 229 -2.91 28.61 9.79
CA ALA A 229 -2.63 28.60 11.21
C ALA A 229 -2.29 30.03 11.65
N ILE A 230 -2.67 30.39 12.87
CA ILE A 230 -2.37 31.71 13.43
C ILE A 230 -1.70 31.48 14.77
N GLY A 231 -0.40 31.74 14.83
CA GLY A 231 0.42 31.60 16.03
C GLY A 231 0.81 32.95 16.63
N THR A 232 0.87 33.03 17.96
CA THR A 232 1.42 34.19 18.67
C THR A 232 2.91 33.95 18.96
N ILE A 233 3.76 34.94 18.70
CA ILE A 233 5.19 34.85 19.01
C ILE A 233 5.42 34.97 20.52
N ASN A 234 6.15 34.02 21.09
CA ASN A 234 6.49 33.96 22.51
C ASN A 234 8.00 33.76 22.68
N THR A 235 8.70 34.83 23.06
CA THR A 235 10.15 34.81 23.29
C THR A 235 10.56 35.75 24.42
N MET A 236 11.66 35.42 25.09
CA MET A 236 12.30 36.24 26.14
C MET A 236 13.41 37.14 25.58
N ASP A 237 13.73 37.01 24.29
CA ASP A 237 14.78 37.80 23.65
C ASP A 237 14.31 39.23 23.34
N THR A 238 15.13 40.22 23.67
CA THR A 238 14.83 41.65 23.44
C THR A 238 14.68 42.01 21.97
N SER A 239 15.20 41.18 21.07
CA SER A 239 15.19 41.38 19.63
C SER A 239 13.97 40.74 18.93
N GLY A 240 13.21 39.87 19.61
CA GLY A 240 12.13 39.08 18.99
C GLY A 240 12.60 37.74 18.41
N ALA A 241 11.70 37.00 17.77
CA ALA A 241 11.97 35.68 17.18
C ALA A 241 12.61 35.81 15.79
N PRO A 242 13.76 35.14 15.52
CA PRO A 242 14.42 35.23 14.23
C PRO A 242 13.66 34.47 13.14
N VAL A 243 13.55 35.08 11.96
CA VAL A 243 13.03 34.46 10.73
C VAL A 243 14.19 34.23 9.77
N VAL A 244 14.35 33.02 9.29
CA VAL A 244 15.44 32.61 8.41
C VAL A 244 14.95 32.27 7.01
N THR A 245 15.83 32.36 6.02
CA THR A 245 15.52 31.98 4.63
C THR A 245 15.60 30.48 4.36
N ASP A 246 16.40 29.78 5.16
CA ASP A 246 16.71 28.37 4.98
C ASP A 246 16.79 27.72 6.37
N PRO A 247 15.77 26.95 6.78
CA PRO A 247 15.81 26.25 8.08
C PRO A 247 16.82 25.10 8.19
N ASP A 248 17.29 24.53 7.08
CA ASP A 248 18.42 23.59 7.11
C ASP A 248 19.74 24.31 7.40
N LYS A 249 19.82 25.60 7.06
CA LYS A 249 20.97 26.47 7.33
C LYS A 249 20.51 27.79 7.97
N PRO A 250 20.10 27.79 9.25
CA PRO A 250 19.45 28.92 9.91
C PRO A 250 20.43 30.04 10.32
N THR A 251 21.35 30.41 9.41
CA THR A 251 22.37 31.44 9.60
C THR A 251 21.95 32.80 9.03
N ASN A 252 21.05 32.83 8.06
CA ASN A 252 20.62 34.05 7.39
C ASN A 252 19.29 34.55 7.94
N VAL A 253 19.35 35.47 8.91
CA VAL A 253 18.15 36.06 9.51
C VAL A 253 17.68 37.26 8.68
N VAL A 254 16.47 37.18 8.15
CA VAL A 254 15.87 38.21 7.30
C VAL A 254 14.99 39.19 8.06
N GLN A 255 14.40 38.78 9.19
CA GLN A 255 13.63 39.66 10.06
C GLN A 255 13.52 39.08 11.47
N TYR A 256 13.09 39.92 12.42
CA TYR A 256 12.72 39.50 13.77
C TYR A 256 11.26 39.83 14.06
N LEU A 257 10.51 38.86 14.61
CA LEU A 257 9.11 39.02 14.98
C LEU A 257 9.00 39.43 16.45
N PRO A 258 8.39 40.57 16.78
CA PRO A 258 8.29 41.02 18.17
C PRO A 258 7.45 40.08 19.04
N ASN A 259 7.83 39.94 20.32
CA ASN A 259 7.08 39.16 21.29
C ASN A 259 5.62 39.64 21.41
N GLY A 260 4.66 38.70 21.41
CA GLY A 260 3.23 38.97 21.50
C GLY A 260 2.54 39.30 20.17
N THR A 261 3.26 39.35 19.04
CA THR A 261 2.66 39.56 17.71
C THR A 261 2.06 38.27 17.15
N LYS A 262 0.96 38.38 16.39
CA LYS A 262 0.27 37.25 15.74
C LYS A 262 0.69 37.14 14.28
N TRP A 263 0.95 35.93 13.81
CA TRP A 263 1.39 35.65 12.44
C TRP A 263 0.62 34.50 11.82
N VAL A 264 0.25 34.68 10.55
CA VAL A 264 -0.36 33.62 9.74
C VAL A 264 0.74 32.70 9.24
N MET A 265 0.49 31.40 9.29
CA MET A 265 1.40 30.35 8.89
C MET A 265 0.67 29.39 7.97
N ASP A 266 1.30 29.07 6.84
CA ASP A 266 0.68 28.31 5.75
C ASP A 266 1.49 27.06 5.38
N SER A 267 2.66 26.86 5.98
CA SER A 267 3.45 25.65 5.81
C SER A 267 4.26 25.36 7.06
N LYS A 268 4.51 24.09 7.33
CA LYS A 268 5.50 23.63 8.30
C LYS A 268 6.59 22.83 7.59
N MET A 269 7.82 22.91 8.07
CA MET A 269 8.92 22.04 7.64
C MET A 269 9.66 21.49 8.85
N THR A 270 10.20 20.28 8.73
CA THR A 270 11.12 19.72 9.71
C THR A 270 12.53 19.75 9.13
N ALA A 271 13.41 20.52 9.75
CA ALA A 271 14.80 20.71 9.33
C ALA A 271 15.70 20.54 10.55
N ASN A 272 16.77 19.75 10.44
CA ASN A 272 17.68 19.44 11.56
C ASN A 272 16.97 18.94 12.84
N SER A 273 15.91 18.14 12.70
CA SER A 273 15.05 17.67 13.80
C SER A 273 14.30 18.78 14.58
N GLU A 274 14.26 20.01 14.07
CA GLU A 274 13.44 21.10 14.58
C GLU A 274 12.29 21.42 13.60
N VAL A 275 11.13 21.80 14.11
CA VAL A 275 10.00 22.23 13.26
C VAL A 275 10.04 23.73 13.04
N TRP A 276 9.73 24.15 11.83
CA TRP A 276 9.69 25.54 11.41
C TRP A 276 8.37 25.85 10.71
N TYR A 277 7.84 27.05 10.93
CA TYR A 277 6.61 27.54 10.31
C TYR A 277 6.92 28.66 9.32
N ARG A 278 6.33 28.60 8.13
CA ARG A 278 6.46 29.66 7.13
C ARG A 278 5.57 30.82 7.53
N VAL A 279 6.12 32.03 7.57
CA VAL A 279 5.43 33.27 7.98
C VAL A 279 5.47 34.37 6.90
N SER A 280 6.25 34.14 5.84
CA SER A 280 6.35 35.00 4.65
C SER A 280 6.93 34.19 3.48
N THR A 281 6.95 34.78 2.28
CA THR A 281 7.68 34.23 1.12
C THR A 281 9.13 33.93 1.55
N ASP A 282 9.50 32.66 1.53
CA ASP A 282 10.78 32.10 1.95
C ASP A 282 11.23 32.41 3.39
N GLY A 283 10.33 32.90 4.26
CA GLY A 283 10.65 33.25 5.64
C GLY A 283 10.08 32.25 6.64
N TRP A 284 10.97 31.65 7.43
CA TRP A 284 10.64 30.57 8.37
C TRP A 284 10.99 30.94 9.81
N VAL A 285 10.08 30.67 10.75
CA VAL A 285 10.30 30.84 12.20
C VAL A 285 10.25 29.48 12.89
N ASN A 286 11.16 29.24 13.82
CA ASN A 286 11.22 27.97 14.55
C ASN A 286 10.03 27.81 15.52
N GLU A 287 9.49 26.60 15.65
CA GLU A 287 8.34 26.30 16.50
C GLU A 287 8.52 26.74 17.95
N LYS A 288 9.76 26.73 18.47
CA LYS A 288 10.05 27.10 19.86
C LYS A 288 9.69 28.54 20.21
N TYR A 289 9.52 29.40 19.21
CA TYR A 289 9.14 30.80 19.38
C TYR A 289 7.65 31.07 19.15
N VAL A 290 6.86 30.03 18.86
CA VAL A 290 5.44 30.17 18.52
C VAL A 290 4.57 29.46 19.57
N THR A 291 3.47 30.08 19.97
CA THR A 291 2.42 29.47 20.79
C THR A 291 1.07 29.61 20.10
N PHE A 292 0.20 28.60 20.29
CA PHE A 292 -1.16 28.55 19.72
C PHE A 292 -2.25 28.54 20.81
N GLU A 293 -1.91 29.01 22.01
CA GLU A 293 -2.78 28.94 23.19
C GLU A 293 -3.36 30.31 23.59
N LYS A 294 -3.18 31.36 22.78
CA LYS A 294 -3.73 32.70 23.03
C LYS A 294 -5.05 32.90 22.28
N GLY A 295 -5.92 33.78 22.80
CA GLY A 295 -7.23 34.05 22.19
C GLY A 295 -7.10 34.52 20.73
N GLY A 296 -7.80 33.85 19.82
CA GLY A 296 -7.73 34.08 18.37
C GLY A 296 -6.50 33.50 17.67
N ASP A 297 -5.82 32.53 18.29
CA ASP A 297 -4.86 31.65 17.63
C ASP A 297 -5.61 30.48 16.95
N ILE A 298 -5.06 29.97 15.86
CA ILE A 298 -5.57 28.80 15.13
C ILE A 298 -4.45 27.77 15.10
N LYS A 299 -4.68 26.58 15.65
CA LYS A 299 -3.68 25.50 15.72
C LYS A 299 -3.42 24.90 14.33
N PRO A 300 -2.18 24.50 14.01
CA PRO A 300 -1.89 23.75 12.81
C PRO A 300 -2.57 22.38 12.88
N GLU A 301 -3.45 22.08 11.92
CA GLU A 301 -4.05 20.76 11.75
C GLU A 301 -3.29 20.04 10.61
N ASN A 302 -2.78 18.83 10.88
CA ASN A 302 -2.01 18.05 9.92
C ASN A 302 -2.96 17.53 8.82
N HIS A 303 -3.00 18.19 7.67
CA HIS A 303 -3.75 17.73 6.51
C HIS A 303 -2.78 17.44 5.36
N ILE A 304 -2.95 16.29 4.71
CA ILE A 304 -2.15 15.89 3.54
C ILE A 304 -2.80 16.51 2.31
N ILE A 305 -2.03 17.28 1.55
CA ILE A 305 -2.39 17.71 0.21
C ILE A 305 -1.65 16.79 -0.74
N THR A 306 -2.39 16.03 -1.54
CA THR A 306 -1.82 15.11 -2.52
C THR A 306 -1.54 15.88 -3.81
N GLU A 307 -0.30 15.87 -4.29
CA GLU A 307 0.04 16.45 -5.60
C GLU A 307 -0.51 15.52 -6.70
N VAL A 308 -1.40 16.06 -7.52
CA VAL A 308 -2.07 15.35 -8.60
C VAL A 308 -1.87 16.11 -9.90
N LEU A 309 -1.86 15.43 -11.04
CA LEU A 309 -1.98 16.09 -12.34
C LEU A 309 -3.35 15.76 -12.90
N GLY A 310 -4.15 16.81 -13.09
CA GLY A 310 -5.46 16.73 -13.72
C GLY A 310 -5.74 17.97 -14.55
N GLN A 311 -6.73 17.88 -15.43
CA GLN A 311 -7.29 19.01 -16.13
C GLN A 311 -8.77 18.76 -16.33
N GLY A 312 -9.61 19.55 -15.66
CA GLY A 312 -11.07 19.40 -15.72
C GLY A 312 -11.75 20.63 -16.27
N THR A 313 -12.98 20.45 -16.74
CA THR A 313 -13.86 21.52 -17.18
C THR A 313 -14.75 21.95 -16.02
N ILE A 314 -14.88 23.25 -15.81
CA ILE A 314 -15.74 23.78 -14.74
C ILE A 314 -17.19 23.52 -15.11
N LYS A 315 -17.87 22.81 -14.22
CA LYS A 315 -19.29 22.52 -14.24
C LYS A 315 -19.95 23.31 -13.14
N ALA A 316 -20.50 24.44 -13.52
CA ALA A 316 -21.17 25.32 -12.58
C ALA A 316 -22.63 24.88 -12.31
N ALA A 317 -23.20 23.96 -13.12
CA ALA A 317 -24.51 23.32 -12.88
C ALA A 317 -24.63 21.94 -13.53
N ASP A 318 -25.49 21.08 -12.98
CA ASP A 318 -25.85 19.77 -13.54
C ASP A 318 -26.47 19.85 -14.94
N GLU A 319 -25.82 19.25 -15.93
CA GLU A 319 -26.49 18.91 -17.18
C GLU A 319 -27.60 17.90 -16.88
N LYS A 320 -28.82 18.19 -17.38
CA LYS A 320 -29.97 17.29 -17.35
C LYS A 320 -29.58 15.94 -17.98
N GLN A 321 -29.28 14.93 -17.18
CA GLN A 321 -29.28 13.54 -17.62
C GLN A 321 -30.71 13.00 -17.54
N THR A 322 -31.24 12.71 -18.71
CA THR A 322 -32.43 11.89 -18.94
C THR A 322 -32.24 10.54 -18.28
N SER A 323 -33.19 10.21 -17.41
CA SER A 323 -33.55 8.88 -16.91
C SER A 323 -32.94 7.70 -17.68
N ASP A 324 -32.00 7.00 -17.04
CA ASP A 324 -32.02 5.54 -16.95
C ASP A 324 -31.06 5.05 -15.85
N GLY A 325 -31.64 4.49 -14.78
CA GLY A 325 -31.13 3.25 -14.20
C GLY A 325 -29.97 3.27 -13.20
N ASP A 326 -29.88 4.22 -12.27
CA ASP A 326 -29.41 3.97 -10.88
C ASP A 326 -29.77 5.17 -10.00
N ASN A 327 -30.74 5.00 -9.10
CA ASN A 327 -31.45 6.10 -8.45
C ASN A 327 -30.65 6.67 -7.25
N THR A 328 -29.59 7.42 -7.54
CA THR A 328 -28.77 8.16 -6.56
C THR A 328 -29.35 9.54 -6.23
N ASP A 329 -30.46 9.95 -6.84
CA ASP A 329 -31.05 11.28 -6.63
C ASP A 329 -31.81 11.40 -5.30
N ILE A 330 -31.74 12.60 -4.69
CA ILE A 330 -32.57 12.97 -3.54
C ILE A 330 -33.98 13.29 -4.04
N LEU A 331 -34.95 12.46 -3.67
CA LEU A 331 -36.35 12.61 -4.03
C LEU A 331 -37.15 13.27 -2.90
N PRO A 332 -37.93 14.33 -3.17
CA PRO A 332 -38.83 14.90 -2.17
C PRO A 332 -40.02 13.96 -1.92
N ILE A 333 -40.36 13.75 -0.65
CA ILE A 333 -41.38 12.76 -0.23
C ILE A 333 -42.58 13.36 0.52
N GLY A 334 -42.67 14.70 0.54
CA GLY A 334 -43.60 15.43 1.40
C GLY A 334 -43.21 15.34 2.89
N ASN A 335 -43.99 15.97 3.77
CA ASN A 335 -43.77 15.91 5.23
C ASN A 335 -44.28 14.58 5.80
N ALA A 336 -43.60 13.48 5.47
CA ALA A 336 -43.87 12.18 6.06
C ALA A 336 -43.45 12.18 7.54
N SER A 337 -44.10 11.38 8.38
CA SER A 337 -43.76 11.26 9.80
C SER A 337 -43.51 9.81 10.16
N GLY A 338 -42.27 9.51 10.54
CA GLY A 338 -41.84 8.17 10.93
C GLY A 338 -41.51 8.10 12.42
N THR A 339 -41.53 6.90 12.98
CA THR A 339 -41.09 6.64 14.36
C THR A 339 -39.84 5.78 14.33
N ILE A 340 -38.86 6.13 15.16
CA ILE A 340 -37.66 5.32 15.33
C ILE A 340 -38.01 4.00 16.01
N SER A 341 -37.49 2.92 15.45
CA SER A 341 -37.64 1.56 15.93
C SER A 341 -36.29 0.86 15.89
N THR A 342 -35.62 0.80 17.05
CA THR A 342 -34.34 0.11 17.21
C THR A 342 -34.27 -0.64 18.54
N MET A 343 -33.44 -1.67 18.61
CA MET A 343 -33.09 -2.40 19.83
C MET A 343 -31.72 -1.98 20.39
N ASP A 344 -31.01 -1.10 19.67
CA ASP A 344 -29.67 -0.64 20.03
C ASP A 344 -29.75 0.31 21.24
N SER A 345 -28.83 0.15 22.20
CA SER A 345 -28.82 0.95 23.44
C SER A 345 -28.60 2.44 23.18
N ASP A 346 -27.86 2.74 22.12
CA ASP A 346 -27.41 4.10 21.82
C ASP A 346 -28.42 4.84 20.94
N GLY A 347 -29.43 4.16 20.39
CA GLY A 347 -30.43 4.72 19.49
C GLY A 347 -30.13 4.46 18.01
N ALA A 348 -30.90 5.07 17.12
CA ALA A 348 -30.72 4.93 15.68
C ALA A 348 -29.67 5.93 15.18
N PRO A 349 -28.64 5.49 14.42
CA PRO A 349 -27.58 6.37 13.95
C PRO A 349 -28.10 7.39 12.93
N VAL A 350 -27.63 8.63 13.08
CA VAL A 350 -27.84 9.75 12.16
C VAL A 350 -26.53 10.01 11.42
N TYR A 351 -26.64 10.20 10.11
CA TYR A 351 -25.53 10.45 9.20
C TYR A 351 -25.61 11.85 8.63
N SER A 352 -24.46 12.45 8.35
CA SER A 352 -24.43 13.76 7.67
C SER A 352 -24.98 13.68 6.25
N GLU A 353 -24.80 12.54 5.58
CA GLU A 353 -25.25 12.25 4.22
C GLU A 353 -25.59 10.75 4.06
N PRO A 354 -26.48 10.37 3.12
CA PRO A 354 -26.86 8.97 2.89
C PRO A 354 -25.70 8.06 2.50
N GLY A 355 -25.61 6.89 3.14
CA GLY A 355 -24.55 5.91 2.87
C GLY A 355 -23.22 6.18 3.58
N ASN A 356 -23.08 7.30 4.30
CA ASN A 356 -21.89 7.60 5.08
C ASN A 356 -21.74 6.62 6.27
N THR A 357 -20.50 6.33 6.66
CA THR A 357 -20.17 5.50 7.85
C THR A 357 -19.99 6.32 9.11
N ASN A 358 -19.82 7.65 9.00
CA ASN A 358 -19.65 8.55 10.13
C ASN A 358 -21.00 8.90 10.77
N VAL A 359 -21.16 8.52 12.04
CA VAL A 359 -22.38 8.78 12.82
C VAL A 359 -22.23 10.10 13.57
N ILE A 360 -23.11 11.07 13.26
CA ILE A 360 -23.06 12.42 13.82
C ILE A 360 -23.98 12.60 15.04
N ASP A 361 -25.03 11.78 15.17
CA ASP A 361 -25.93 11.76 16.32
C ASP A 361 -26.69 10.42 16.41
N HIS A 362 -27.44 10.20 17.49
CA HIS A 362 -28.34 9.05 17.65
C HIS A 362 -29.74 9.44 18.11
N LEU A 363 -30.76 8.90 17.43
CA LEU A 363 -32.17 9.14 17.78
C LEU A 363 -32.70 8.07 18.72
N THR A 364 -33.34 8.50 19.80
CA THR A 364 -33.89 7.57 20.80
C THR A 364 -35.02 6.71 20.23
N ASN A 365 -35.03 5.42 20.58
CA ASN A 365 -36.10 4.49 20.20
C ASN A 365 -37.49 5.02 20.62
N GLY A 366 -38.45 4.97 19.70
CA GLY A 366 -39.81 5.47 19.92
C GLY A 366 -40.01 6.97 19.69
N SER A 367 -38.96 7.75 19.40
CA SER A 367 -39.09 9.16 19.00
C SER A 367 -39.71 9.28 17.59
N SER A 368 -40.50 10.34 17.35
CA SER A 368 -41.16 10.60 16.07
C SER A 368 -40.51 11.79 15.36
N TRP A 369 -40.27 11.63 14.06
CA TRP A 369 -39.54 12.59 13.23
C TRP A 369 -40.27 12.85 11.92
N VAL A 370 -40.25 14.11 11.48
CA VAL A 370 -40.72 14.49 10.16
C VAL A 370 -39.57 14.30 9.17
N THR A 371 -39.87 13.70 8.03
CA THR A 371 -38.92 13.49 6.94
C THR A 371 -39.41 14.18 5.69
N THR A 372 -38.52 14.83 4.96
CA THR A 372 -38.88 15.68 3.81
C THR A 372 -38.36 15.17 2.48
N SER A 373 -37.32 14.32 2.49
CA SER A 373 -36.72 13.75 1.29
C SER A 373 -36.17 12.35 1.57
N LYS A 374 -36.03 11.54 0.52
CA LYS A 374 -35.37 10.23 0.56
C LYS A 374 -34.26 10.13 -0.49
N GLN A 375 -33.29 9.28 -0.25
CA GLN A 375 -32.27 8.90 -1.24
C GLN A 375 -32.03 7.39 -1.13
N VAL A 376 -31.73 6.72 -2.24
CA VAL A 376 -31.45 5.28 -2.26
C VAL A 376 -29.98 5.07 -2.62
N ILE A 377 -29.20 4.51 -1.70
CA ILE A 377 -27.78 4.21 -1.92
C ILE A 377 -27.59 2.71 -1.69
N ASP A 378 -27.02 2.01 -2.68
CA ASP A 378 -26.76 0.57 -2.63
C ASP A 378 -27.97 -0.28 -2.17
N GLY A 379 -29.16 0.09 -2.66
CA GLY A 379 -30.43 -0.57 -2.29
C GLY A 379 -30.96 -0.24 -0.89
N THR A 380 -30.29 0.62 -0.12
CA THR A 380 -30.74 1.10 1.19
C THR A 380 -31.33 2.51 1.06
N THR A 381 -32.58 2.69 1.48
CA THR A 381 -33.24 4.01 1.53
C THR A 381 -32.82 4.77 2.78
N TYR A 382 -32.44 6.03 2.63
CA TYR A 382 -32.20 6.99 3.71
C TYR A 382 -33.24 8.11 3.66
N TYR A 383 -33.66 8.60 4.82
CA TYR A 383 -34.64 9.67 4.96
C TYR A 383 -34.02 10.87 5.68
N ARG A 384 -34.24 12.07 5.13
CA ARG A 384 -33.75 13.32 5.70
C ARG A 384 -34.67 13.79 6.83
N ILE A 385 -34.13 13.97 8.03
CA ILE A 385 -34.87 14.42 9.23
C ILE A 385 -34.59 15.90 9.57
N ALA A 386 -33.43 16.42 9.17
CA ALA A 386 -33.07 17.83 9.29
C ALA A 386 -32.03 18.23 8.24
N THR A 387 -31.46 19.43 8.36
CA THR A 387 -30.38 19.87 7.46
C THR A 387 -29.15 19.02 7.69
N ASN A 388 -28.72 18.27 6.66
CA ASN A 388 -27.58 17.37 6.71
C ASN A 388 -27.70 16.30 7.80
N GLU A 389 -28.91 15.81 8.05
CA GLU A 389 -29.17 14.73 9.00
C GLU A 389 -30.06 13.69 8.33
N TRP A 390 -29.54 12.47 8.23
CA TRP A 390 -30.17 11.36 7.52
C TRP A 390 -30.22 10.11 8.38
N VAL A 391 -31.33 9.39 8.31
CA VAL A 391 -31.53 8.12 9.01
C VAL A 391 -31.91 7.03 8.02
N SER A 392 -31.33 5.84 8.19
CA SER A 392 -31.65 4.69 7.35
C SER A 392 -33.08 4.19 7.58
N SER A 393 -33.76 3.76 6.52
CA SER A 393 -35.07 3.09 6.57
C SER A 393 -35.09 1.85 7.47
N LYS A 394 -33.91 1.25 7.73
CA LYS A 394 -33.73 0.17 8.70
C LYS A 394 -34.25 0.54 10.10
N TYR A 395 -34.10 1.80 10.49
CA TYR A 395 -34.40 2.27 11.86
C TYR A 395 -35.66 3.15 11.93
N LEU A 396 -36.20 3.61 10.81
CA LEU A 396 -37.35 4.50 10.73
C LEU A 396 -38.55 3.79 10.09
N THR A 397 -39.65 3.64 10.85
CA THR A 397 -40.89 3.01 10.37
C THR A 397 -42.04 4.01 10.25
N PHE A 398 -42.87 3.84 9.21
CA PHE A 398 -44.05 4.66 8.94
C PHE A 398 -45.37 3.93 9.23
N ASP A 399 -45.33 2.74 9.84
CA ASP A 399 -46.53 1.90 10.02
C ASP A 399 -47.22 2.06 11.38
N LYS A 400 -46.67 2.88 12.30
CA LYS A 400 -47.31 3.14 13.59
C LYS A 400 -48.53 4.06 13.44
N THR A 401 -49.54 3.86 14.30
CA THR A 401 -50.76 4.68 14.31
C THR A 401 -50.42 6.16 14.54
N GLY A 402 -50.77 7.02 13.59
CA GLY A 402 -50.46 8.45 13.61
C GLY A 402 -49.30 8.88 12.68
N ASN A 403 -48.57 7.93 12.10
CA ASN A 403 -47.53 8.21 11.12
C ASN A 403 -48.11 8.54 9.74
N VAL A 404 -47.43 9.41 9.01
CA VAL A 404 -47.74 9.79 7.63
C VAL A 404 -46.72 9.11 6.72
N LYS A 405 -47.18 8.38 5.71
CA LYS A 405 -46.31 7.63 4.80
C LYS A 405 -45.67 8.57 3.76
N PRO A 406 -44.42 8.29 3.33
CA PRO A 406 -43.78 9.03 2.25
C PRO A 406 -44.45 8.76 0.90
N GLU A 407 -44.68 9.83 0.13
CA GLU A 407 -45.21 9.78 -1.23
C GLU A 407 -44.23 10.50 -2.16
N ASP A 408 -43.87 9.87 -3.28
CA ASP A 408 -42.89 10.45 -4.19
C ASP A 408 -43.49 11.63 -4.94
N HIS A 409 -42.81 12.76 -4.89
CA HIS A 409 -43.23 13.99 -5.54
C HIS A 409 -42.16 14.53 -6.48
N THR A 410 -42.57 15.43 -7.38
CA THR A 410 -41.67 16.11 -8.31
C THR A 410 -41.70 17.60 -8.03
N ILE A 411 -40.52 18.18 -7.80
CA ILE A 411 -40.32 19.63 -7.69
C ILE A 411 -39.53 20.08 -8.91
N LYS A 412 -40.02 21.10 -9.61
CA LYS A 412 -39.30 21.68 -10.76
C LYS A 412 -38.51 22.90 -10.31
N ARG A 413 -37.23 22.98 -10.66
CA ARG A 413 -36.44 24.21 -10.50
C ARG A 413 -36.82 25.23 -11.57
N VAL A 414 -37.02 26.47 -11.13
CA VAL A 414 -37.42 27.59 -11.98
C VAL A 414 -36.74 28.86 -11.50
N THR A 415 -36.63 29.84 -12.39
CA THR A 415 -36.29 31.21 -12.00
C THR A 415 -37.49 32.10 -12.24
N GLY A 416 -37.83 32.92 -11.26
CA GLY A 416 -38.84 33.96 -11.40
C GLY A 416 -38.70 35.02 -10.33
N GLN A 417 -39.35 36.16 -10.55
CA GLN A 417 -39.45 37.21 -9.56
C GLN A 417 -40.84 37.83 -9.68
N GLY A 418 -41.72 37.52 -8.73
CA GLY A 418 -43.12 37.93 -8.75
C GLY A 418 -43.46 38.91 -7.63
N THR A 419 -44.42 39.79 -7.89
CA THR A 419 -44.97 40.69 -6.89
C THR A 419 -46.21 40.06 -6.25
N VAL A 420 -46.30 40.06 -4.92
CA VAL A 420 -47.48 39.52 -4.21
C VAL A 420 -48.71 40.36 -4.54
N LYS A 421 -49.79 39.73 -5.02
CA LYS A 421 -51.03 40.40 -5.42
C LYS A 421 -51.58 41.25 -4.28
N LYS A 422 -51.95 42.49 -4.59
CA LYS A 422 -52.83 43.29 -3.74
C LYS A 422 -54.27 42.88 -4.03
N SER A 423 -55.04 42.44 -3.03
CA SER A 423 -56.48 42.21 -3.22
C SER A 423 -57.12 43.35 -4.02
N GLU A 424 -57.75 42.99 -5.14
CA GLU A 424 -58.81 43.80 -5.70
C GLU A 424 -59.96 43.78 -4.72
N LYS A 425 -60.31 44.97 -4.22
CA LYS A 425 -61.55 45.16 -3.50
C LYS A 425 -62.68 44.85 -4.49
N SER A 426 -63.26 43.65 -4.39
CA SER A 426 -64.53 43.35 -5.03
C SER A 426 -65.54 44.41 -4.58
N SER A 427 -65.93 45.29 -5.50
CA SER A 427 -67.10 46.14 -5.32
C SER A 427 -68.32 45.41 -5.91
N SER A 428 -69.00 44.61 -5.09
CA SER A 428 -70.47 44.46 -5.16
C SER A 428 -71.04 43.85 -3.87
N SER A 429 -71.79 44.71 -3.13
CA SER A 429 -73.03 44.49 -2.33
C SER A 429 -73.12 43.25 -1.40
N ASP A 430 -73.32 43.32 -0.09
CA ASP A 430 -74.13 44.26 0.70
C ASP A 430 -73.81 44.17 2.23
N SER A 431 -74.13 45.28 2.90
CA SER A 431 -74.50 45.49 4.31
C SER A 431 -73.48 45.40 5.47
N GLU A 432 -73.14 46.60 5.95
CA GLU A 432 -73.27 47.13 7.33
C GLU A 432 -72.47 46.60 8.54
N ASN A 433 -71.77 47.57 9.16
CA ASN A 433 -71.40 47.73 10.58
C ASN A 433 -70.45 46.71 11.23
N ASP A 434 -69.22 47.13 11.54
CA ASP A 434 -68.88 47.66 12.87
C ASP A 434 -67.42 48.18 12.89
N SER A 435 -67.20 49.27 13.62
CA SER A 435 -65.89 49.92 13.74
C SER A 435 -65.06 49.24 14.84
N SER A 436 -63.96 48.58 14.45
CA SER A 436 -62.77 48.52 15.29
C SER A 436 -61.51 48.47 14.41
N ASN A 437 -60.57 49.36 14.75
CA ASN A 437 -59.26 49.48 14.13
C ASN A 437 -58.46 48.18 14.24
N ASP A 438 -58.19 47.52 13.11
CA ASP A 438 -56.88 46.92 12.77
C ASP A 438 -56.88 46.51 11.28
N SER A 439 -56.90 47.50 10.37
CA SER A 439 -57.05 47.29 8.93
C SER A 439 -55.75 46.82 8.24
N SER A 440 -54.99 45.91 8.86
CA SER A 440 -53.74 45.34 8.31
C SER A 440 -53.77 43.81 8.14
N LYS A 441 -54.84 43.12 8.54
CA LYS A 441 -54.88 41.64 8.53
C LYS A 441 -55.63 40.98 7.36
N ASP A 442 -56.33 41.75 6.54
CA ASP A 442 -57.21 41.20 5.49
C ASP A 442 -56.52 40.91 4.14
N ASN A 443 -55.19 40.79 4.12
CA ASN A 443 -54.49 40.58 2.85
C ASN A 443 -53.11 39.92 3.02
N LEU A 444 -52.93 39.07 4.04
CA LEU A 444 -51.64 38.42 4.29
C LEU A 444 -51.56 37.09 3.55
N VAL A 445 -50.52 36.92 2.73
CA VAL A 445 -50.23 35.65 2.05
C VAL A 445 -49.37 34.79 2.98
N TYR A 446 -49.91 33.67 3.44
CA TYR A 446 -49.22 32.79 4.39
C TYR A 446 -48.15 31.94 3.70
N VAL A 447 -47.01 31.79 4.38
CA VAL A 447 -45.92 30.89 3.98
C VAL A 447 -46.08 29.55 4.69
N TYR A 448 -45.89 28.47 3.94
CA TYR A 448 -45.97 27.09 4.40
C TYR A 448 -44.61 26.41 4.37
N ASP A 449 -44.42 25.43 5.24
CA ASP A 449 -43.17 24.65 5.37
C ASP A 449 -42.97 23.64 4.23
N SER A 450 -44.04 23.27 3.54
CA SER A 450 -44.07 22.27 2.48
C SER A 450 -45.15 22.62 1.45
N PRO A 451 -44.94 22.32 0.16
CA PRO A 451 -45.97 22.44 -0.86
C PRO A 451 -46.84 21.17 -0.95
N PHE A 452 -46.60 20.16 -0.10
CA PHE A 452 -47.32 18.87 -0.07
C PHE A 452 -47.99 18.64 1.29
N THR A 453 -49.09 17.89 1.32
CA THR A 453 -49.79 17.55 2.56
C THR A 453 -49.04 16.48 3.37
N PRO A 454 -48.98 16.60 4.71
CA PRO A 454 -49.47 17.70 5.53
C PRO A 454 -48.55 18.94 5.48
N GLN A 455 -49.15 20.13 5.37
CA GLN A 455 -48.43 21.40 5.41
C GLN A 455 -48.78 22.20 6.67
N SER A 456 -47.79 22.89 7.24
CA SER A 456 -47.95 23.78 8.38
C SER A 456 -47.60 25.21 8.00
N LYS A 457 -48.32 26.18 8.58
CA LYS A 457 -47.95 27.60 8.44
C LYS A 457 -46.66 27.85 9.21
N THR A 458 -45.66 28.47 8.58
CA THR A 458 -44.39 28.80 9.25
C THR A 458 -44.52 29.96 10.24
N GLY A 459 -45.67 30.66 10.21
CA GLY A 459 -45.90 31.91 10.94
C GLY A 459 -45.44 33.15 10.19
N ARG A 460 -44.69 32.99 9.09
CA ARG A 460 -44.33 34.08 8.18
C ARG A 460 -45.47 34.39 7.22
N THR A 461 -45.66 35.68 6.94
CA THR A 461 -46.59 36.17 5.93
C THR A 461 -45.84 37.08 4.96
N LEU A 462 -46.21 37.04 3.68
CA LEU A 462 -45.72 37.97 2.67
C LEU A 462 -46.68 39.16 2.58
N ASN A 463 -46.12 40.37 2.54
CA ASN A 463 -46.93 41.58 2.41
C ASN A 463 -47.33 41.82 0.93
N PRO A 464 -48.56 42.26 0.67
CA PRO A 464 -48.99 42.62 -0.67
C PRO A 464 -48.18 43.76 -1.29
N GLY A 465 -47.79 43.59 -2.55
CA GLY A 465 -46.97 44.53 -3.30
C GLY A 465 -45.46 44.37 -3.10
N ASP A 466 -45.02 43.53 -2.17
CA ASP A 466 -43.61 43.17 -2.05
C ASP A 466 -43.25 42.12 -3.11
N GLN A 467 -42.01 42.19 -3.60
CA GLN A 467 -41.51 41.33 -4.65
C GLN A 467 -40.62 40.23 -4.05
N TYR A 468 -40.80 38.99 -4.52
CA TYR A 468 -40.03 37.83 -4.05
C TYR A 468 -39.45 37.05 -5.22
N LYS A 469 -38.24 36.52 -5.00
CA LYS A 469 -37.61 35.59 -5.92
C LYS A 469 -38.24 34.20 -5.76
N ILE A 470 -38.41 33.52 -6.88
CA ILE A 470 -38.97 32.18 -6.97
C ILE A 470 -37.89 31.25 -7.50
N SER A 471 -37.62 30.17 -6.75
CA SER A 471 -36.54 29.21 -7.05
C SER A 471 -37.03 27.84 -7.47
N SER A 472 -38.31 27.52 -7.23
CA SER A 472 -38.90 26.22 -7.56
C SER A 472 -40.42 26.33 -7.70
N GLU A 473 -41.00 25.43 -8.50
CA GLU A 473 -42.43 25.31 -8.74
C GLU A 473 -42.89 23.87 -8.56
N VAL A 474 -44.10 23.72 -8.00
CA VAL A 474 -44.85 22.47 -7.97
C VAL A 474 -46.23 22.75 -8.56
N SER A 475 -46.61 22.06 -9.64
CA SER A 475 -47.89 22.31 -10.35
C SER A 475 -49.08 21.52 -9.81
N GLY A 476 -48.87 20.59 -8.87
CA GLY A 476 -49.89 19.71 -8.30
C GLY A 476 -49.57 19.36 -6.85
N GLY A 477 -49.32 20.38 -6.03
CA GLY A 477 -49.04 20.23 -4.62
C GLY A 477 -50.31 20.04 -3.79
N ALA A 478 -50.25 20.37 -2.51
CA ALA A 478 -51.36 20.26 -1.58
C ALA A 478 -52.64 20.91 -2.14
N GLN A 479 -53.75 20.20 -1.99
CA GLN A 479 -55.06 20.59 -2.52
C GLN A 479 -55.11 20.70 -4.06
N ASP A 480 -54.23 20.01 -4.78
CA ASP A 480 -54.07 20.05 -6.24
C ASP A 480 -53.74 21.46 -6.79
N LYS A 481 -53.05 22.26 -5.98
CA LYS A 481 -52.69 23.65 -6.30
C LYS A 481 -51.25 23.79 -6.76
N GLY A 482 -50.97 24.89 -7.46
CA GLY A 482 -49.62 25.33 -7.77
C GLY A 482 -48.94 25.98 -6.56
N TRP A 483 -47.64 25.73 -6.38
CA TRP A 483 -46.83 26.27 -5.29
C TRP A 483 -45.49 26.79 -5.79
N TYR A 484 -45.07 27.94 -5.29
CA TYR A 484 -43.77 28.55 -5.53
C TYR A 484 -42.92 28.57 -4.26
N GLN A 485 -41.65 28.22 -4.41
CA GLN A 485 -40.66 28.34 -3.35
C GLN A 485 -40.05 29.74 -3.34
N VAL A 486 -40.15 30.41 -2.20
CA VAL A 486 -39.68 31.80 -2.00
C VAL A 486 -38.51 31.90 -1.00
N GLY A 487 -38.10 30.77 -0.43
CA GLY A 487 -37.00 30.62 0.51
C GLY A 487 -36.82 29.15 0.91
N THR A 488 -35.81 28.85 1.71
CA THR A 488 -35.51 27.47 2.15
C THR A 488 -36.69 26.90 2.93
N ASN A 489 -37.34 25.86 2.38
CA ASN A 489 -38.57 25.26 2.91
C ASN A 489 -39.71 26.28 3.14
N GLU A 490 -39.79 27.30 2.29
CA GLU A 490 -40.83 28.33 2.36
C GLU A 490 -41.63 28.35 1.05
N TRP A 491 -42.88 27.89 1.14
CA TRP A 491 -43.75 27.66 -0.01
C TRP A 491 -45.00 28.52 0.09
N VAL A 492 -45.39 29.08 -1.06
CA VAL A 492 -46.56 29.95 -1.21
C VAL A 492 -47.36 29.53 -2.43
N GLU A 493 -48.69 29.59 -2.34
CA GLU A 493 -49.58 29.25 -3.46
C GLU A 493 -49.28 30.16 -4.66
N SER A 494 -49.09 29.54 -5.84
CA SER A 494 -48.65 30.22 -7.06
C SER A 494 -49.56 31.39 -7.45
N ASP A 495 -50.87 31.21 -7.24
CA ASP A 495 -51.90 32.19 -7.57
C ASP A 495 -51.81 33.48 -6.74
N SER A 496 -50.98 33.51 -5.70
CA SER A 496 -50.74 34.70 -4.88
C SER A 496 -49.82 35.74 -5.56
N PHE A 497 -49.18 35.39 -6.68
CA PHE A 497 -48.22 36.23 -7.38
C PHE A 497 -48.78 36.84 -8.68
N ASP A 498 -48.45 38.11 -8.91
CA ASP A 498 -48.60 38.84 -10.17
C ASP A 498 -47.20 39.01 -10.79
N PHE A 499 -47.11 38.84 -12.10
CA PHE A 499 -45.87 38.94 -12.88
C PHE A 499 -45.93 40.04 -13.95
N THR A 500 -46.91 40.94 -13.85
CA THR A 500 -47.15 41.98 -14.87
C THR A 500 -46.39 43.29 -14.61
N ASN A 501 -45.75 43.48 -13.45
CA ASN A 501 -45.00 44.71 -13.19
C ASN A 501 -43.71 44.76 -14.01
N SER A 502 -43.21 45.97 -14.30
CA SER A 502 -42.03 46.15 -15.17
C SER A 502 -40.72 45.60 -14.59
N THR A 503 -40.68 45.28 -13.29
CA THR A 503 -39.55 44.65 -12.60
C THR A 503 -39.78 43.16 -12.35
N ASP A 504 -40.95 42.62 -12.66
CA ASP A 504 -41.26 41.21 -12.51
C ASP A 504 -40.63 40.39 -13.64
N VAL A 505 -40.24 39.17 -13.29
CA VAL A 505 -39.73 38.17 -14.21
C VAL A 505 -40.68 36.97 -14.11
N ALA A 506 -41.42 36.70 -15.19
CA ALA A 506 -42.31 35.55 -15.25
C ALA A 506 -41.54 34.26 -14.94
N VAL A 507 -42.19 33.32 -14.24
CA VAL A 507 -41.59 32.03 -13.92
C VAL A 507 -41.32 31.29 -15.23
N SER A 508 -40.05 31.01 -15.47
CA SER A 508 -39.59 30.17 -16.57
C SER A 508 -38.79 29.01 -16.01
N GLU A 509 -38.76 27.88 -16.73
CA GLU A 509 -37.80 26.83 -16.42
C GLU A 509 -36.40 27.45 -16.35
N ASP A 510 -35.69 27.12 -15.27
CA ASP A 510 -34.34 27.62 -15.07
C ASP A 510 -33.41 26.90 -16.04
N ASP A 511 -33.25 27.47 -17.23
CA ASP A 511 -32.18 27.11 -18.17
C ASP A 511 -30.92 27.97 -17.91
N SER A 512 -30.89 28.75 -16.82
CA SER A 512 -29.72 29.53 -16.42
C SER A 512 -28.85 28.68 -15.50
N ALA A 513 -28.22 27.66 -16.07
CA ALA A 513 -27.09 27.00 -15.41
C ALA A 513 -26.13 28.09 -14.88
N PRO A 514 -25.75 28.08 -13.60
CA PRO A 514 -24.71 28.96 -13.08
C PRO A 514 -23.58 29.14 -14.10
N THR A 515 -23.21 30.38 -14.38
CA THR A 515 -22.21 30.67 -15.42
C THR A 515 -20.80 30.77 -14.84
N GLU A 516 -20.63 30.64 -13.53
CA GLU A 516 -19.36 30.79 -12.83
C GLU A 516 -19.32 30.05 -11.47
N VAL A 517 -18.13 29.60 -11.04
CA VAL A 517 -17.83 28.90 -9.78
C VAL A 517 -16.92 29.74 -8.90
N THR A 518 -17.18 29.74 -7.59
CA THR A 518 -16.38 30.47 -6.58
C THR A 518 -15.09 29.74 -6.22
N ILE A 519 -13.99 30.49 -6.07
CA ILE A 519 -12.68 30.01 -5.61
C ILE A 519 -12.47 30.41 -4.15
N TYR A 520 -11.90 29.50 -3.37
CA TYR A 520 -11.59 29.68 -1.95
C TYR A 520 -10.09 29.69 -1.70
N ASP A 521 -9.66 30.41 -0.67
CA ASP A 521 -8.26 30.53 -0.27
C ASP A 521 -7.70 29.27 0.39
N SER A 522 -8.59 28.38 0.86
CA SER A 522 -8.28 27.15 1.58
C SER A 522 -9.33 26.07 1.25
N PRO A 523 -8.92 24.79 1.18
CA PRO A 523 -9.85 23.67 1.02
C PRO A 523 -10.45 23.22 2.36
N PHE A 524 -10.08 23.83 3.49
CA PHE A 524 -10.50 23.45 4.84
C PHE A 524 -11.54 24.44 5.43
N SER A 525 -12.19 24.06 6.52
CA SER A 525 -13.19 24.88 7.22
C SER A 525 -12.65 26.29 7.58
N ASP A 526 -13.53 27.29 7.63
CA ASP A 526 -13.21 28.73 7.78
C ASP A 526 -12.50 29.40 6.58
N HIS A 527 -12.55 28.78 5.40
CA HIS A 527 -12.06 29.37 4.14
C HIS A 527 -12.77 30.68 3.74
N LYS A 528 -12.11 31.49 2.90
CA LYS A 528 -12.62 32.77 2.38
C LYS A 528 -12.57 32.81 0.86
N GLU A 529 -13.52 33.53 0.27
CA GLU A 529 -13.58 33.71 -1.18
C GLU A 529 -12.42 34.59 -1.68
N VAL A 530 -11.71 34.14 -2.73
CA VAL A 530 -10.57 34.85 -3.35
C VAL A 530 -11.03 36.02 -4.25
N GLY A 531 -12.34 36.17 -4.46
CA GLY A 531 -12.97 37.27 -5.23
C GLY A 531 -12.95 37.06 -6.75
N ARG A 532 -12.02 36.26 -7.27
CA ARG A 532 -12.02 35.73 -8.65
C ARG A 532 -12.92 34.49 -8.74
N LYS A 533 -13.64 34.35 -9.86
CA LYS A 533 -14.50 33.20 -10.16
C LYS A 533 -14.12 32.53 -11.49
N LEU A 534 -14.52 31.28 -11.66
CA LEU A 534 -14.22 30.47 -12.85
C LEU A 534 -15.45 30.29 -13.73
N PRO A 535 -15.44 30.70 -15.02
CA PRO A 535 -16.60 30.55 -15.90
C PRO A 535 -16.99 29.09 -16.16
N ASN A 536 -18.27 28.81 -16.32
CA ASN A 536 -18.80 27.50 -16.74
C ASN A 536 -18.23 27.11 -18.11
N GLY A 537 -17.83 25.85 -18.27
CA GLY A 537 -17.18 25.34 -19.47
C GLY A 537 -15.71 25.76 -19.64
N SER A 538 -15.15 26.56 -18.72
CA SER A 538 -13.72 26.90 -18.75
C SER A 538 -12.87 25.75 -18.20
N ARG A 539 -11.70 25.53 -18.81
CA ARG A 539 -10.82 24.40 -18.49
C ARG A 539 -9.70 24.85 -17.56
N TRP A 540 -9.46 24.08 -16.50
CA TRP A 540 -8.49 24.42 -15.46
C TRP A 540 -7.59 23.24 -15.15
N LYS A 541 -6.29 23.54 -15.00
CA LYS A 541 -5.31 22.57 -14.52
C LYS A 541 -5.51 22.38 -13.03
N ILE A 542 -5.46 21.13 -12.61
CA ILE A 542 -5.54 20.71 -11.22
C ILE A 542 -4.16 20.19 -10.84
N ASN A 543 -3.57 20.77 -9.80
CA ASN A 543 -2.22 20.41 -9.33
C ASN A 543 -2.19 19.99 -7.85
N GLY A 544 -3.34 19.74 -7.25
CA GLY A 544 -3.43 19.34 -5.85
C GLY A 544 -4.83 18.87 -5.49
N GLU A 545 -4.90 17.87 -4.63
CA GLU A 545 -6.14 17.26 -4.17
C GLU A 545 -6.13 17.16 -2.63
N VAL A 546 -7.28 17.44 -2.04
CA VAL A 546 -7.57 17.16 -0.63
C VAL A 546 -8.88 16.39 -0.58
N THR A 547 -8.83 15.13 -0.14
CA THR A 547 -9.99 14.22 -0.10
C THR A 547 -10.85 14.37 1.16
N GLU A 548 -10.31 15.00 2.21
CA GLU A 548 -11.00 15.27 3.48
C GLU A 548 -11.07 16.79 3.79
N GLY A 549 -11.51 17.60 2.82
CA GLY A 549 -11.58 19.05 2.98
C GLY A 549 -12.84 19.53 3.74
N ALA A 550 -13.13 20.82 3.66
CA ALA A 550 -14.28 21.46 4.30
C ALA A 550 -15.57 20.71 3.96
N ASN A 551 -16.37 20.42 4.99
CA ASN A 551 -17.58 19.60 4.91
C ASN A 551 -17.34 18.14 4.45
N GLY A 552 -16.13 17.60 4.59
CA GLY A 552 -15.79 16.23 4.20
C GLY A 552 -15.75 16.01 2.69
N LYS A 553 -15.64 17.09 1.91
CA LYS A 553 -15.63 17.05 0.44
C LYS A 553 -14.22 16.98 -0.11
N THR A 554 -14.09 16.50 -1.35
CA THR A 554 -12.86 16.63 -2.11
C THR A 554 -12.70 18.04 -2.69
N TRP A 555 -11.49 18.59 -2.60
CA TRP A 555 -11.14 19.91 -3.13
C TRP A 555 -9.94 19.82 -4.06
N TYR A 556 -10.03 20.54 -5.18
CA TYR A 556 -8.98 20.61 -6.19
C TYR A 556 -8.31 21.98 -6.19
N ARG A 557 -6.99 21.97 -6.30
CA ARG A 557 -6.15 23.16 -6.40
C ARG A 557 -6.01 23.58 -7.86
N VAL A 558 -6.42 24.82 -8.14
CA VAL A 558 -6.36 25.42 -9.49
C VAL A 558 -5.35 26.56 -9.60
N GLY A 559 -4.71 26.90 -8.48
CA GLY A 559 -3.72 27.97 -8.35
C GLY A 559 -3.13 28.05 -6.94
N VAL A 560 -2.21 29.00 -6.72
CA VAL A 560 -1.63 29.22 -5.38
C VAL A 560 -2.71 29.75 -4.45
N ASN A 561 -3.07 28.96 -3.42
CA ASN A 561 -4.16 29.26 -2.49
C ASN A 561 -5.49 29.53 -3.23
N GLU A 562 -5.76 28.74 -4.29
CA GLU A 562 -7.00 28.81 -5.05
C GLU A 562 -7.58 27.39 -5.14
N TRP A 563 -8.66 27.17 -4.40
CA TRP A 563 -9.31 25.88 -4.21
C TRP A 563 -10.76 25.90 -4.66
N VAL A 564 -11.15 24.82 -5.34
CA VAL A 564 -12.50 24.64 -5.88
C VAL A 564 -12.98 23.24 -5.52
N SER A 565 -14.22 23.12 -5.08
CA SER A 565 -14.84 21.83 -4.74
C SER A 565 -14.85 20.89 -5.96
N SER A 566 -14.59 19.60 -5.76
CA SER A 566 -14.64 18.59 -6.83
C SER A 566 -15.98 18.56 -7.56
N ASP A 567 -17.08 18.79 -6.84
CA ASP A 567 -18.46 18.86 -7.37
C ASP A 567 -18.63 19.85 -8.53
N ASN A 568 -17.73 20.83 -8.65
CA ASN A 568 -17.76 21.86 -9.69
C ASN A 568 -16.88 21.52 -10.91
N PHE A 569 -16.41 20.28 -11.01
CA PHE A 569 -15.64 19.78 -12.15
C PHE A 569 -16.37 18.66 -12.88
N ASP A 570 -16.26 18.69 -14.19
CA ASP A 570 -16.62 17.62 -15.11
C ASP A 570 -15.35 17.19 -15.87
N PHE A 571 -15.16 15.88 -16.00
CA PHE A 571 -14.01 15.27 -16.66
C PHE A 571 -14.40 14.47 -17.91
N THR A 572 -15.65 14.60 -18.37
CA THR A 572 -16.19 13.82 -19.49
C THR A 572 -15.76 14.32 -20.87
N ALA A 573 -15.19 15.54 -20.98
CA ALA A 573 -14.75 16.07 -22.27
C ALA A 573 -13.51 15.33 -22.79
N ASP A 574 -13.41 15.10 -24.11
CA ASP A 574 -12.35 14.31 -24.78
C ASP A 574 -10.89 14.67 -24.42
N ASN A 575 -10.66 15.88 -23.90
CA ASN A 575 -9.33 16.38 -23.58
C ASN A 575 -9.10 16.54 -22.06
N ASP A 576 -10.10 16.24 -21.24
CA ASP A 576 -9.99 16.32 -19.80
C ASP A 576 -9.28 15.09 -19.24
N VAL A 577 -8.59 15.29 -18.13
CA VAL A 577 -7.77 14.30 -17.46
C VAL A 577 -8.19 14.32 -16.00
N GLU A 578 -8.80 13.23 -15.53
CA GLU A 578 -9.14 13.08 -14.13
C GLU A 578 -7.87 13.24 -13.27
N PRO A 579 -7.95 13.91 -12.11
CA PRO A 579 -6.81 14.06 -11.22
C PRO A 579 -6.29 12.69 -10.83
N SER A 580 -5.04 12.45 -11.16
CA SER A 580 -4.32 11.24 -10.76
C SER A 580 -3.07 11.64 -10.02
N GLU A 581 -2.75 10.90 -8.96
CA GLU A 581 -1.48 11.08 -8.27
C GLU A 581 -0.35 11.07 -9.28
N VAL A 582 0.53 12.06 -9.18
CA VAL A 582 1.74 12.08 -9.99
C VAL A 582 2.60 10.92 -9.51
N LYS A 583 2.43 9.76 -10.13
CA LYS A 583 3.48 8.76 -10.18
C LYS A 583 4.56 9.40 -11.01
N ASP A 584 5.75 9.56 -10.44
CA ASP A 584 6.93 10.04 -11.16
C ASP A 584 7.22 9.09 -12.33
N SER A 585 6.53 9.33 -13.45
CA SER A 585 6.77 8.72 -14.73
C SER A 585 7.77 9.60 -15.46
N ASP A 586 8.92 8.99 -15.69
CA ASP A 586 9.99 9.46 -16.53
C ASP A 586 9.52 10.10 -17.85
N ASP A 587 10.27 11.15 -18.21
CA ASP A 587 10.50 11.68 -19.56
C ASP A 587 9.74 12.98 -19.94
N SER A 588 10.37 14.14 -19.69
CA SER A 588 10.68 15.12 -20.75
C SER A 588 11.53 16.28 -20.23
N ASP A 589 12.55 16.64 -21.01
CA ASP A 589 13.41 17.80 -20.86
C ASP A 589 12.62 19.12 -20.66
N SER A 590 12.74 19.73 -19.47
CA SER A 590 12.89 21.19 -19.34
C SER A 590 13.51 21.54 -17.98
N ASN A 591 14.52 22.42 -18.01
CA ASN A 591 15.37 22.80 -16.88
C ASN A 591 14.60 23.42 -15.68
N ASP A 592 15.21 23.23 -14.50
CA ASP A 592 14.95 23.79 -13.17
C ASP A 592 13.73 23.18 -12.46
N ASP A 593 13.85 22.41 -11.39
CA ASP A 593 14.61 22.65 -10.16
C ASP A 593 15.05 21.30 -9.57
N HIS A 594 16.35 21.15 -9.30
CA HIS A 594 16.87 19.94 -8.65
C HIS A 594 16.38 19.90 -7.20
N SER A 595 15.24 19.22 -6.97
CA SER A 595 14.91 18.61 -5.68
C SER A 595 16.15 17.88 -5.18
N LYS A 596 16.66 18.32 -4.02
CA LYS A 596 17.94 17.89 -3.45
C LYS A 596 17.82 16.47 -2.89
N ASP A 597 17.75 15.49 -3.77
CA ASP A 597 18.27 14.17 -3.45
C ASP A 597 19.78 14.31 -3.17
N TYR A 598 20.30 13.58 -2.19
CA TYR A 598 21.74 13.60 -1.92
C TYR A 598 22.57 13.21 -3.17
N PHE A 599 21.95 12.45 -4.08
CA PHE A 599 22.36 12.30 -5.47
C PHE A 599 21.13 12.13 -6.37
N GLN A 600 21.19 12.66 -7.59
CA GLN A 600 20.14 12.44 -8.58
C GLN A 600 19.96 10.94 -8.86
N PRO A 601 18.70 10.42 -8.93
CA PRO A 601 18.45 9.05 -9.33
C PRO A 601 19.19 8.72 -10.61
N PHE A 602 19.88 7.59 -10.62
CA PHE A 602 20.68 7.16 -11.77
C PHE A 602 20.43 5.70 -12.10
N ILE A 603 20.70 5.32 -13.35
CA ILE A 603 20.58 3.94 -13.80
C ILE A 603 21.90 3.24 -13.52
N ILE A 604 21.82 2.07 -12.91
CA ILE A 604 22.94 1.15 -12.77
C ILE A 604 22.80 0.09 -13.85
N ARG A 605 23.94 -0.21 -14.47
CA ARG A 605 24.10 -1.22 -15.51
C ARG A 605 25.27 -2.10 -15.11
N ASP A 606 25.06 -3.40 -15.08
CA ASP A 606 26.16 -4.37 -15.02
C ASP A 606 26.58 -4.70 -16.46
N GLU A 607 27.56 -3.95 -16.97
CA GLU A 607 27.99 -4.09 -18.38
C GLU A 607 28.58 -5.47 -18.69
N LYS A 608 29.12 -6.18 -17.68
CA LYS A 608 29.61 -7.55 -17.87
C LYS A 608 28.42 -8.50 -18.09
N SER A 609 27.39 -8.40 -17.25
CA SER A 609 26.15 -9.17 -17.41
C SER A 609 25.41 -8.83 -18.71
N ILE A 610 25.31 -7.55 -19.08
CA ILE A 610 24.65 -7.12 -20.32
C ILE A 610 25.35 -7.68 -21.56
N GLN A 611 26.68 -7.73 -21.54
CA GLN A 611 27.45 -8.32 -22.63
C GLN A 611 27.18 -9.83 -22.80
N GLU A 612 26.90 -10.53 -21.70
CA GLU A 612 26.68 -11.98 -21.69
C GLU A 612 25.20 -12.36 -21.94
N TRP A 613 24.25 -11.59 -21.40
CA TRP A 613 22.82 -11.95 -21.33
C TRP A 613 21.87 -10.96 -22.03
N GLY A 614 22.39 -9.84 -22.53
CA GLY A 614 21.56 -8.75 -23.07
C GLY A 614 20.96 -7.87 -21.99
N GLU A 615 20.20 -6.85 -22.39
CA GLU A 615 19.60 -5.89 -21.45
C GLU A 615 18.35 -6.48 -20.80
N LEU A 616 18.38 -6.62 -19.46
CA LEU A 616 17.30 -7.14 -18.64
C LEU A 616 17.00 -6.14 -17.50
N PRO A 617 16.12 -5.15 -17.76
CA PRO A 617 15.70 -4.19 -16.76
C PRO A 617 14.88 -4.83 -15.64
N GLY A 618 15.26 -4.51 -14.41
CA GLY A 618 14.58 -4.90 -13.17
C GLY A 618 13.73 -3.77 -12.58
N ALA A 619 13.10 -4.10 -11.45
CA ALA A 619 12.37 -3.11 -10.65
C ALA A 619 13.32 -2.02 -10.11
N PRO A 620 12.83 -0.79 -9.85
CA PRO A 620 13.63 0.23 -9.21
C PRO A 620 14.07 -0.21 -7.80
N ILE A 621 15.29 0.17 -7.42
CA ILE A 621 15.89 -0.14 -6.12
C ILE A 621 15.98 1.16 -5.31
N THR A 622 15.27 1.20 -4.18
CA THR A 622 15.23 2.37 -3.29
C THR A 622 15.97 2.07 -1.99
N ASN A 623 16.78 3.03 -1.53
CA ASN A 623 17.35 3.02 -0.20
C ASN A 623 17.39 4.44 0.36
N GLU A 624 16.43 4.72 1.25
CA GLU A 624 16.21 6.04 1.87
C GLU A 624 17.30 6.40 2.91
N ASP A 625 18.25 5.51 3.17
CA ASP A 625 19.35 5.72 4.11
C ASP A 625 20.69 6.05 3.46
N ILE A 626 20.80 5.87 2.14
CA ILE A 626 22.07 6.03 1.42
C ILE A 626 22.15 7.43 0.79
N GLU A 627 23.10 8.21 1.29
CA GLU A 627 23.38 9.58 0.82
C GLU A 627 24.44 9.63 -0.29
N ASP A 628 25.25 8.59 -0.46
CA ASP A 628 26.36 8.58 -1.41
C ASP A 628 26.05 7.73 -2.66
N PRO A 629 26.22 8.26 -3.89
CA PRO A 629 25.91 7.52 -5.12
C PRO A 629 26.84 6.32 -5.37
N VAL A 630 28.06 6.31 -4.81
CA VAL A 630 28.96 5.15 -4.91
C VAL A 630 28.50 4.05 -3.96
N GLU A 631 28.02 4.40 -2.76
CA GLU A 631 27.38 3.46 -1.84
C GLU A 631 26.07 2.92 -2.40
N MET A 632 25.25 3.76 -3.05
CA MET A 632 24.01 3.30 -3.69
C MET A 632 24.30 2.36 -4.85
N ARG A 633 25.37 2.62 -5.60
CA ARG A 633 25.84 1.70 -6.65
C ARG A 633 26.20 0.33 -6.09
N LYS A 634 26.94 0.30 -4.98
CA LYS A 634 27.30 -0.96 -4.31
C LYS A 634 26.08 -1.68 -3.75
N TYR A 635 25.16 -0.94 -3.13
CA TYR A 635 23.92 -1.48 -2.59
C TYR A 635 23.07 -2.12 -3.69
N ALA A 636 22.80 -1.40 -4.77
CA ALA A 636 21.97 -1.94 -5.85
C ALA A 636 22.64 -3.09 -6.61
N LEU A 637 23.96 -3.05 -6.83
CA LEU A 637 24.69 -4.22 -7.36
C LEU A 637 24.57 -5.46 -6.43
N SER A 638 24.42 -5.27 -5.12
CA SER A 638 24.17 -6.37 -4.18
C SER A 638 22.73 -6.90 -4.19
N GLN A 639 21.77 -6.10 -4.67
CA GLN A 639 20.36 -6.49 -4.74
C GLN A 639 19.99 -7.08 -6.10
N MET A 640 20.73 -6.73 -7.17
CA MET A 640 20.53 -7.28 -8.50
C MET A 640 21.10 -8.69 -8.62
N LYS A 641 20.32 -9.60 -9.21
CA LYS A 641 20.82 -10.90 -9.68
C LYS A 641 21.37 -10.72 -11.08
N THR A 642 22.65 -10.36 -11.21
CA THR A 642 23.27 -10.08 -12.52
C THR A 642 23.86 -11.32 -13.21
N GLU A 643 23.88 -12.47 -12.53
CA GLU A 643 24.30 -13.75 -13.09
C GLU A 643 23.23 -14.83 -12.78
N PRO A 644 22.91 -15.73 -13.74
CA PRO A 644 21.91 -16.76 -13.52
C PRO A 644 22.39 -17.81 -12.51
N GLU A 645 21.44 -18.37 -11.78
CA GLU A 645 21.73 -19.47 -10.86
C GLU A 645 21.92 -20.74 -11.68
N VAL A 646 23.13 -21.32 -11.64
CA VAL A 646 23.40 -22.62 -12.24
C VAL A 646 23.44 -23.69 -11.15
N GLN A 647 22.39 -24.50 -11.12
CA GLN A 647 22.35 -25.64 -10.24
C GLN A 647 22.89 -26.87 -10.98
N ILE A 648 23.98 -27.41 -10.47
CA ILE A 648 24.51 -28.69 -10.92
C ILE A 648 24.06 -29.75 -9.93
N SER A 649 23.34 -30.76 -10.42
CA SER A 649 22.94 -31.92 -9.62
C SER A 649 23.52 -33.20 -10.20
N LEU A 650 24.02 -34.07 -9.34
CA LEU A 650 24.55 -35.37 -9.74
C LEU A 650 24.31 -36.45 -8.69
N THR A 651 24.24 -37.69 -9.13
CA THR A 651 24.34 -38.84 -8.24
C THR A 651 25.76 -39.40 -8.34
N TYR A 652 26.42 -39.59 -7.21
CA TYR A 652 27.76 -40.18 -7.10
C TYR A 652 27.67 -41.57 -6.48
N THR A 653 28.33 -42.56 -7.10
CA THR A 653 28.36 -43.96 -6.65
C THR A 653 29.78 -44.48 -6.38
N GLY A 654 30.78 -43.61 -6.34
CA GLY A 654 32.16 -43.98 -6.06
C GLY A 654 32.48 -44.15 -4.57
N SER A 655 33.77 -44.21 -4.21
CA SER A 655 34.22 -44.52 -2.84
C SER A 655 34.45 -43.31 -1.93
N ASP A 656 34.52 -42.11 -2.48
CA ASP A 656 34.81 -40.89 -1.73
C ASP A 656 33.65 -40.49 -0.82
N LYS A 657 33.96 -39.70 0.21
CA LYS A 657 32.98 -39.07 1.10
C LYS A 657 32.97 -37.59 0.82
N PHE A 658 31.79 -36.98 0.75
CA PHE A 658 31.63 -35.54 0.53
C PHE A 658 31.12 -34.85 1.79
N LYS A 659 31.59 -33.64 2.01
CA LYS A 659 31.12 -32.71 3.04
C LYS A 659 30.74 -31.40 2.36
N LEU A 660 29.82 -30.66 2.98
CA LEU A 660 29.52 -29.30 2.56
C LEU A 660 30.81 -28.45 2.55
N GLY A 661 30.99 -27.63 1.52
CA GLY A 661 32.17 -26.78 1.35
C GLY A 661 33.38 -27.47 0.69
N ASP A 662 33.34 -28.78 0.45
CA ASP A 662 34.34 -29.45 -0.37
C ASP A 662 34.30 -28.86 -1.79
N MET A 663 35.42 -28.29 -2.26
CA MET A 663 35.56 -28.00 -3.69
C MET A 663 36.06 -29.27 -4.39
N VAL A 664 35.33 -29.70 -5.42
CA VAL A 664 35.57 -30.91 -6.19
C VAL A 664 35.81 -30.52 -7.64
N TYR A 665 36.75 -31.19 -8.29
CA TYR A 665 37.03 -30.96 -9.70
C TYR A 665 36.02 -31.72 -10.56
N CYS A 666 35.19 -31.00 -11.32
CA CYS A 666 34.22 -31.61 -12.22
C CYS A 666 34.82 -31.69 -13.62
N ASP A 667 34.91 -32.89 -14.20
CA ASP A 667 35.37 -33.12 -15.57
C ASP A 667 34.31 -33.90 -16.36
N ILE A 668 33.68 -33.20 -17.30
CA ILE A 668 32.58 -33.69 -18.13
C ILE A 668 32.96 -33.46 -19.59
N PRO A 669 33.76 -34.37 -20.16
CA PRO A 669 34.27 -34.22 -21.52
C PRO A 669 33.16 -34.14 -22.57
N ALA A 670 32.01 -34.77 -22.33
CA ALA A 670 30.86 -34.76 -23.25
C ALA A 670 30.25 -33.36 -23.44
N GLU A 671 30.31 -32.51 -22.42
CA GLU A 671 29.76 -31.15 -22.41
C GLU A 671 30.86 -30.08 -22.48
N ASN A 672 32.12 -30.50 -22.73
CA ASN A 672 33.32 -29.65 -22.64
C ASN A 672 33.43 -28.87 -21.31
N PHE A 673 32.83 -29.38 -20.22
CA PHE A 673 32.74 -28.69 -18.94
C PHE A 673 33.77 -29.24 -17.96
N THR A 674 34.77 -28.42 -17.63
CA THR A 674 35.87 -28.81 -16.75
C THR A 674 36.22 -27.67 -15.79
N THR A 675 35.79 -27.75 -14.52
CA THR A 675 35.99 -26.65 -13.56
C THR A 675 35.85 -27.11 -12.10
N TRP A 676 36.25 -26.25 -11.15
CA TRP A 676 36.08 -26.52 -9.72
C TRP A 676 34.70 -26.05 -9.25
N VAL A 677 33.97 -26.94 -8.59
CA VAL A 677 32.62 -26.67 -8.07
C VAL A 677 32.56 -27.00 -6.58
N THR A 678 31.77 -26.23 -5.84
CA THR A 678 31.63 -26.41 -4.39
C THR A 678 30.40 -27.26 -4.08
N VAL A 679 30.55 -28.27 -3.23
CA VAL A 679 29.40 -29.06 -2.74
C VAL A 679 28.55 -28.21 -1.80
N THR A 680 27.29 -27.98 -2.18
CA THR A 680 26.34 -27.14 -1.43
C THR A 680 25.12 -27.87 -0.91
N ALA A 681 24.79 -29.03 -1.49
CA ALA A 681 23.91 -29.99 -0.85
C ALA A 681 24.45 -31.42 -0.97
N VAL A 682 24.22 -32.21 0.07
CA VAL A 682 24.54 -33.63 0.15
C VAL A 682 23.36 -34.36 0.76
N LYS A 683 22.83 -35.32 0.01
CA LYS A 683 21.84 -36.26 0.50
C LYS A 683 22.32 -37.69 0.33
N TYR A 684 22.27 -38.48 1.39
CA TYR A 684 22.76 -39.86 1.37
C TYR A 684 22.10 -40.70 2.45
N ASN A 685 22.16 -42.03 2.29
CA ASN A 685 21.77 -42.96 3.34
C ASN A 685 22.98 -43.34 4.21
N PRO A 686 23.08 -42.87 5.47
CA PRO A 686 24.22 -43.16 6.34
C PRO A 686 24.28 -44.62 6.82
N LEU A 687 23.18 -45.37 6.70
CA LEU A 687 23.09 -46.77 7.09
C LEU A 687 23.26 -47.74 5.90
N SER A 688 23.44 -47.22 4.68
CA SER A 688 23.66 -48.02 3.48
C SER A 688 25.15 -48.30 3.23
N TYR A 689 25.45 -49.51 2.77
CA TYR A 689 26.79 -49.89 2.33
C TYR A 689 27.13 -49.40 0.92
N GLN A 690 26.10 -49.05 0.12
CA GLN A 690 26.27 -48.67 -1.28
C GLN A 690 26.77 -47.24 -1.47
N ARG A 691 26.81 -46.42 -0.41
CA ARG A 691 27.39 -45.06 -0.36
C ARG A 691 27.04 -44.19 -1.58
N ILE A 692 25.78 -44.20 -1.94
CA ILE A 692 25.25 -43.34 -3.00
C ILE A 692 24.99 -41.96 -2.40
N TYR A 693 25.52 -40.92 -3.05
CA TYR A 693 25.29 -39.54 -2.69
C TYR A 693 24.54 -38.83 -3.81
N GLU A 694 23.45 -38.16 -3.46
CA GLU A 694 22.82 -37.12 -4.27
C GLU A 694 23.49 -35.79 -3.89
N LEU A 695 24.17 -35.17 -4.84
CA LEU A 695 24.95 -33.95 -4.61
C LEU A 695 24.35 -32.81 -5.43
N SER A 696 24.19 -31.66 -4.79
CA SER A 696 24.03 -30.37 -5.48
C SER A 696 25.32 -29.59 -5.33
N LEU A 697 25.82 -29.07 -6.44
CA LEU A 697 27.05 -28.31 -6.52
C LEU A 697 26.68 -26.89 -6.95
N ASN A 698 27.26 -25.90 -6.26
CA ASN A 698 27.06 -24.51 -6.62
C ASN A 698 27.98 -24.15 -7.79
N SER A 699 27.42 -23.36 -8.70
CA SER A 699 28.15 -22.65 -9.71
C SER A 699 28.69 -21.33 -9.19
N THR A 700 30.00 -21.16 -9.25
CA THR A 700 30.57 -19.81 -9.16
C THR A 700 30.35 -19.06 -10.49
N PRO A 701 30.42 -17.71 -10.50
CA PRO A 701 30.51 -16.91 -11.72
C PRO A 701 31.46 -17.49 -12.78
N GLN A 702 32.61 -18.00 -12.34
CA GLN A 702 33.61 -18.64 -13.21
C GLN A 702 33.10 -19.94 -13.83
N THR A 703 32.40 -20.78 -13.07
CA THR A 703 31.85 -22.04 -13.60
C THR A 703 30.75 -21.80 -14.65
N LEU A 704 30.01 -20.69 -14.53
CA LEU A 704 29.06 -20.26 -15.54
C LEU A 704 29.77 -19.74 -16.80
N THR A 705 30.80 -18.90 -16.66
CA THR A 705 31.65 -18.47 -17.79
C THR A 705 32.26 -19.67 -18.51
N ASP A 706 32.77 -20.66 -17.77
CA ASP A 706 33.36 -21.88 -18.32
C ASP A 706 32.32 -22.74 -19.08
N TYR A 707 31.08 -22.83 -18.58
CA TYR A 707 29.97 -23.52 -19.26
C TYR A 707 29.54 -22.79 -20.55
N ILE A 708 29.42 -21.45 -20.52
CA ILE A 708 29.08 -20.66 -21.72
C ILE A 708 30.18 -20.78 -22.78
N LEU A 709 31.45 -20.80 -22.36
CA LEU A 709 32.58 -21.04 -23.25
C LEU A 709 32.53 -22.46 -23.85
N SER A 710 32.09 -23.45 -23.10
CA SER A 710 31.96 -24.83 -23.58
C SER A 710 30.84 -24.98 -24.61
N GLU A 711 29.67 -24.37 -24.38
CA GLU A 711 28.55 -24.30 -25.35
C GLU A 711 28.97 -23.58 -26.65
N ASN A 712 29.63 -22.42 -26.53
CA ASN A 712 30.13 -21.68 -27.70
C ASN A 712 31.14 -22.49 -28.50
N LYS A 713 32.03 -23.23 -27.84
CA LYS A 713 32.98 -24.13 -28.49
C LYS A 713 32.27 -25.29 -29.19
N SER A 714 31.29 -25.92 -28.53
CA SER A 714 30.46 -26.97 -29.13
C SER A 714 29.69 -26.47 -30.37
N LEU A 715 29.19 -25.23 -30.35
CA LEU A 715 28.57 -24.58 -31.50
C LEU A 715 29.57 -24.32 -32.63
N MET A 716 30.78 -23.85 -32.30
CA MET A 716 31.85 -23.67 -33.29
C MET A 716 32.27 -25.00 -33.92
N ASP A 717 32.44 -26.05 -33.12
CA ASP A 717 32.78 -27.40 -33.59
C ASP A 717 31.65 -27.98 -34.46
N ALA A 718 30.38 -27.77 -34.09
CA ALA A 718 29.22 -28.15 -34.90
C ALA A 718 29.18 -27.38 -36.24
N ARG A 719 29.45 -26.07 -36.23
CA ARG A 719 29.58 -25.27 -37.45
C ARG A 719 30.73 -25.75 -38.34
N GLN A 720 31.87 -26.09 -37.74
CA GLN A 720 33.04 -26.58 -38.47
C GLN A 720 32.78 -27.98 -39.04
N ASN A 721 32.13 -28.87 -38.30
CA ASN A 721 31.69 -30.18 -38.78
C ASN A 721 30.63 -30.08 -39.89
N ALA A 722 29.68 -29.15 -39.78
CA ALA A 722 28.72 -28.86 -40.84
C ALA A 722 29.41 -28.32 -42.10
N ALA A 723 30.38 -27.40 -41.93
CA ALA A 723 31.20 -26.89 -43.03
C ALA A 723 32.06 -27.99 -43.67
N MET A 724 32.64 -28.89 -42.87
CA MET A 724 33.39 -30.05 -43.35
C MET A 724 32.48 -31.07 -44.05
N SER A 725 31.26 -31.31 -43.56
CA SER A 725 30.24 -32.15 -44.21
C SER A 725 29.77 -31.56 -45.54
N LEU A 726 29.59 -30.23 -45.61
CA LEU A 726 29.28 -29.53 -46.85
C LEU A 726 30.47 -29.59 -47.83
N SER A 727 31.70 -29.49 -47.34
CA SER A 727 32.91 -29.61 -48.16
C SER A 727 33.13 -31.05 -48.66
N ASN A 728 32.89 -32.06 -47.83
CA ASN A 728 33.01 -33.49 -48.19
C ASN A 728 31.85 -33.95 -49.09
N GLY A 729 30.65 -33.38 -48.92
CA GLY A 729 29.53 -33.55 -49.84
C GLY A 729 29.76 -32.92 -51.20
N ALA A 730 30.58 -31.85 -51.28
CA ALA A 730 30.99 -31.23 -52.54
C ALA A 730 32.14 -31.96 -53.25
N ILE A 731 32.92 -32.79 -52.55
CA ILE A 731 34.02 -33.58 -53.15
C ILE A 731 33.50 -34.92 -53.73
N ALA A 732 32.30 -35.36 -53.34
CA ALA A 732 31.64 -36.54 -53.92
C ALA A 732 30.69 -36.17 -55.07
N SER A 733 31.19 -35.52 -56.14
CA SER A 733 30.80 -35.73 -57.55
C SER A 733 31.32 -34.63 -58.49
N PRO A 734 32.44 -34.84 -59.21
CA PRO A 734 32.69 -34.16 -60.46
C PRO A 734 32.33 -35.09 -61.63
N TRP A 735 31.24 -34.78 -62.32
CA TRP A 735 30.96 -35.13 -63.73
C TRP A 735 31.14 -36.60 -64.18
N LEU A 736 30.02 -37.26 -64.50
CA LEU A 736 29.89 -37.99 -65.77
C LEU A 736 28.40 -38.17 -66.15
N SER A 737 27.96 -37.31 -67.05
CA SER A 737 26.91 -37.59 -68.02
C SER A 737 27.19 -38.91 -68.75
N MET A 738 26.19 -39.79 -68.89
CA MET A 738 25.78 -40.24 -70.23
C MET A 738 24.49 -41.07 -70.22
N LYS A 739 23.77 -40.87 -71.32
CA LYS A 739 22.40 -41.25 -71.63
C LYS A 739 22.13 -42.75 -71.54
N VAL A 740 20.90 -43.03 -71.16
CA VAL A 740 20.12 -44.22 -71.51
C VAL A 740 20.16 -44.46 -73.02
N GLY A 741 20.46 -45.70 -73.41
CA GLY A 741 20.37 -46.21 -74.77
C GLY A 741 20.81 -47.67 -74.83
N GLU A 742 19.88 -48.57 -74.48
CA GLU A 742 19.66 -49.95 -74.96
C GLU A 742 20.87 -50.87 -75.23
N VAL A 743 20.96 -52.02 -74.53
CA VAL A 743 20.38 -53.34 -74.89
C VAL A 743 20.16 -54.14 -73.60
#